data_AF-A0A4Q6E5L5-F1
#
_entry.id   AF-A0A4Q6E5L5-F1
#
_cell.length_a   1.000
_cell.length_b   1.000
_cell.length_c   1.000
_cell.angle_alpha   90.00
_cell.angle_beta   90.00
_cell.angle_gamma   90.00
#
_symmetry.space_group_name_H-M   'P 1'
#
loop_
_entity.id
_entity.type
_entity.pdbx_description
1 polymer ?
#
loop_
_entity_poly.entity_id
_entity_poly.type
_entity_poly.pdbx_seq_one_letter_code
_entity_poly.pdbx_strand_id
1 'polypeptide(L)'
;MKSKIIFFLLIVLLSTCITYLSFAQEATPQFKATPIVIKGADYPLLSTFKSVDMVGFKYSNNRWQQIIIQVDEKVRVTGSQIYNNQGLIKTANREDSWDGRGGNEYEYNGKFGGLYYMSVYADGNTFTGIDTNAFFDRDDELVYMAKDGGTIPPNNDLFPAGIDKCSGVQLKNDDPNTGITNYIYIFRRDLNYQSPATGTYLSQDGGLPHPVVYDFQFKSKGQMRGPADYKEHYNRQYGPNPENTTVTTPNYSKGFTDRWVEEKLIITTPPSSPDRLTSAGIDIIDGYKVGIVSLTPNEVRGCGRSEYTFAGIRNERGGLRPLDGTAANSEKGYGGAFISNINGPLRAIRSTIGGNSGVLTQRDNFLYEQTEVINNILRVHPTDGLMSFVDYNPQVGTMIYNNNNNMPATQYIINGHVYTGILVDGKPDNITQGEIDWELVNSASGSILRYNRIYNPDRLNLFGTTYYYDNLTPEASEPQCTGDNISWGASGSIVRNRDAAGKFIPMPNTDTRYSGAVTLATSQFIAYLQPETPLSERTAWMNIVNNLVAVTATAWQNTADCEAKRQVEANIYPNPSDGKLTLKVGGDPYQKVKIAIYDILGRQVYKAERTGTIDDSLDLRGKVITGLYIVTITINDYKLTRKLVISQF
;
A
#
# COMPACT_ATOMS: atom_id res chain seq x y z
N MET A 1 58.68 14.11 45.94
CA MET A 1 58.03 14.77 44.78
C MET A 1 57.82 13.84 43.56
N LYS A 2 57.70 12.50 43.70
CA LYS A 2 57.47 11.59 42.56
C LYS A 2 56.18 10.76 42.61
N SER A 3 55.35 10.87 43.66
CA SER A 3 54.12 10.06 43.79
C SER A 3 52.80 10.83 43.58
N LYS A 4 52.85 12.16 43.34
CA LYS A 4 51.63 12.97 43.09
C LYS A 4 51.29 13.15 41.61
N ILE A 5 52.19 12.80 40.68
CA ILE A 5 51.97 12.98 39.23
C ILE A 5 51.24 11.79 38.59
N ILE A 6 51.35 10.59 39.18
CA ILE A 6 50.68 9.38 38.63
C ILE A 6 49.17 9.38 38.93
N PHE A 7 48.74 9.99 40.04
CA PHE A 7 47.31 10.05 40.39
C PHE A 7 46.52 11.06 39.54
N PHE A 8 47.18 12.11 39.04
CA PHE A 8 46.52 13.11 38.17
C PHE A 8 46.41 12.62 36.72
N LEU A 9 47.37 11.82 36.23
CA LEU A 9 47.29 11.25 34.88
C LEU A 9 46.23 10.15 34.77
N LEU A 10 45.98 9.37 35.85
CA LEU A 10 44.96 8.33 35.85
C LEU A 10 43.53 8.88 35.88
N ILE A 11 43.31 10.05 36.51
CA ILE A 11 42.00 10.72 36.54
C ILE A 11 41.71 11.43 35.20
N VAL A 12 42.73 11.97 34.52
CA VAL A 12 42.54 12.55 33.17
C VAL A 12 42.33 11.46 32.11
N LEU A 13 42.98 10.29 32.23
CA LEU A 13 42.73 9.15 31.34
C LEU A 13 41.41 8.41 31.61
N LEU A 14 40.88 8.40 32.85
CA LEU A 14 39.51 7.95 33.10
C LEU A 14 38.45 8.99 32.69
N SER A 15 38.77 10.30 32.71
CA SER A 15 37.84 11.35 32.28
C SER A 15 37.71 11.47 30.75
N THR A 16 38.69 11.01 29.98
CA THR A 16 38.58 10.93 28.50
C THR A 16 38.11 9.58 27.99
N CYS A 17 37.83 8.62 28.88
CA CYS A 17 37.36 7.28 28.52
C CYS A 17 35.87 7.03 28.88
N ILE A 18 35.13 8.06 29.34
CA ILE A 18 33.73 7.96 29.80
C ILE A 18 32.72 8.68 28.86
N THR A 19 33.13 9.15 27.67
CA THR A 19 32.19 9.69 26.66
C THR A 19 32.32 9.02 25.30
N TYR A 20 32.32 7.68 25.29
CA TYR A 20 31.77 6.89 24.18
C TYR A 20 30.77 5.89 24.76
N LEU A 21 29.91 6.34 25.67
CA LEU A 21 28.57 5.79 25.70
C LEU A 21 27.96 6.21 24.36
N SER A 22 27.98 5.29 23.41
CA SER A 22 27.08 5.30 22.27
C SER A 22 25.67 5.40 22.83
N PHE A 23 25.20 6.63 23.05
CA PHE A 23 23.77 6.88 23.12
C PHE A 23 23.24 6.29 21.82
N ALA A 24 22.51 5.18 21.92
CA ALA A 24 21.71 4.70 20.80
C ALA A 24 20.87 5.91 20.41
N GLN A 25 21.21 6.53 19.28
CA GLN A 25 20.51 7.70 18.80
C GLN A 25 19.05 7.28 18.69
N GLU A 26 18.20 7.87 19.53
CA GLU A 26 16.80 7.49 19.52
C GLU A 26 16.27 7.80 18.12
N ALA A 27 15.60 6.82 17.52
CA ALA A 27 14.99 6.99 16.21
C ALA A 27 14.09 8.23 16.21
N THR A 28 14.28 9.10 15.24
CA THR A 28 13.45 10.30 15.07
C THR A 28 12.00 9.90 14.83
N PRO A 29 11.00 10.73 15.20
CA PRO A 29 9.59 10.48 14.88
C PRO A 29 9.37 10.17 13.39
N GLN A 30 10.10 10.88 12.53
CA GLN A 30 10.11 10.72 11.08
C GLN A 30 10.54 9.32 10.65
N PHE A 31 11.67 8.83 11.18
CA PHE A 31 12.12 7.47 10.93
C PHE A 31 11.09 6.45 11.42
N LYS A 32 10.52 6.67 12.62
CA LYS A 32 9.52 5.76 13.19
C LYS A 32 8.25 5.66 12.33
N ALA A 33 7.87 6.74 11.65
CA ALA A 33 6.72 6.80 10.75
C ALA A 33 7.02 6.35 9.32
N THR A 34 8.26 5.96 9.00
CA THR A 34 8.66 5.59 7.62
C THR A 34 8.21 4.17 7.28
N PRO A 35 7.28 3.97 6.32
CA PRO A 35 7.01 2.65 5.79
C PRO A 35 8.14 2.22 4.86
N ILE A 36 8.53 0.96 4.94
CA ILE A 36 9.45 0.32 4.02
C ILE A 36 8.65 -0.66 3.17
N VAL A 37 8.64 -0.43 1.87
CA VAL A 37 7.94 -1.26 0.88
C VAL A 37 9.01 -1.87 -0.04
N ILE A 38 9.09 -3.19 -0.07
CA ILE A 38 9.97 -3.91 -0.99
C ILE A 38 9.16 -4.73 -1.98
N LYS A 39 9.59 -4.78 -3.24
CA LYS A 39 8.94 -5.58 -4.28
C LYS A 39 9.61 -6.93 -4.40
N GLY A 40 8.86 -8.00 -4.65
CA GLY A 40 9.49 -9.32 -4.79
C GLY A 40 10.42 -9.42 -5.99
N ALA A 41 10.27 -8.58 -7.02
CA ALA A 41 11.25 -8.39 -8.10
C ALA A 41 12.68 -8.11 -7.62
N ASP A 42 12.81 -7.38 -6.51
CA ASP A 42 14.09 -6.94 -5.97
C ASP A 42 14.67 -7.96 -4.96
N TYR A 43 13.87 -8.95 -4.54
CA TYR A 43 14.17 -9.85 -3.42
C TYR A 43 13.80 -11.31 -3.72
N PRO A 44 14.47 -11.96 -4.71
CA PRO A 44 14.14 -13.32 -5.13
C PRO A 44 14.33 -14.37 -4.03
N LEU A 45 15.09 -14.09 -2.96
CA LEU A 45 15.22 -14.99 -1.81
C LEU A 45 13.90 -15.26 -1.09
N LEU A 46 12.94 -14.33 -1.19
CA LEU A 46 11.62 -14.48 -0.60
C LEU A 46 10.64 -15.23 -1.52
N SER A 47 10.99 -15.46 -2.79
CA SER A 47 10.03 -16.00 -3.77
C SER A 47 9.69 -17.47 -3.58
N THR A 48 10.37 -18.15 -2.65
CA THR A 48 10.03 -19.51 -2.24
C THR A 48 9.01 -19.52 -1.10
N PHE A 49 8.63 -18.37 -0.55
CA PHE A 49 7.71 -18.28 0.58
C PHE A 49 6.29 -18.05 0.07
N LYS A 50 5.32 -18.75 0.66
CA LYS A 50 3.92 -18.40 0.47
C LYS A 50 3.63 -17.11 1.20
N SER A 51 2.93 -16.18 0.56
CA SER A 51 2.61 -14.85 1.11
C SER A 51 2.00 -14.96 2.51
N VAL A 52 1.01 -15.84 2.67
CA VAL A 52 0.28 -16.07 3.93
C VAL A 52 1.11 -16.73 5.05
N ASP A 53 2.27 -17.30 4.74
CA ASP A 53 3.13 -18.00 5.70
C ASP A 53 4.36 -17.19 6.11
N MET A 54 4.56 -16.00 5.52
CA MET A 54 5.61 -15.07 5.87
C MET A 54 5.33 -14.45 7.24
N VAL A 55 6.33 -14.42 8.10
CA VAL A 55 6.28 -13.81 9.43
C VAL A 55 7.55 -13.00 9.69
N GLY A 56 7.38 -11.82 10.29
CA GLY A 56 8.48 -10.89 10.55
C GLY A 56 8.94 -10.92 12.01
N PHE A 57 10.25 -10.80 12.21
CA PHE A 57 10.87 -10.72 13.52
C PHE A 57 11.93 -9.63 13.59
N LYS A 58 12.14 -9.11 14.80
CA LYS A 58 13.33 -8.35 15.19
C LYS A 58 14.03 -9.01 16.37
N TYR A 59 15.34 -8.80 16.47
CA TYR A 59 16.10 -9.18 17.65
C TYR A 59 16.42 -7.95 18.48
N SER A 60 15.91 -7.90 19.71
CA SER A 60 16.14 -6.79 20.64
C SER A 60 16.12 -7.29 22.08
N ASN A 61 16.83 -6.62 22.98
CA ASN A 61 16.88 -7.00 24.40
C ASN A 61 17.20 -8.49 24.62
N ASN A 62 18.16 -9.01 23.85
CA ASN A 62 18.59 -10.41 23.85
C ASN A 62 17.49 -11.45 23.57
N ARG A 63 16.42 -11.08 22.86
CA ARG A 63 15.33 -11.99 22.49
C ARG A 63 14.75 -11.68 21.11
N TRP A 64 14.16 -12.72 20.51
CA TRP A 64 13.32 -12.58 19.34
C TRP A 64 11.97 -11.96 19.73
N GLN A 65 11.49 -11.05 18.89
CA GLN A 65 10.19 -10.42 19.01
C GLN A 65 9.53 -10.42 17.64
N GLN A 66 8.29 -10.90 17.56
CA GLN A 66 7.52 -10.79 16.32
C GLN A 66 7.18 -9.33 16.07
N ILE A 67 7.18 -8.94 14.80
CA ILE A 67 6.79 -7.61 14.33
C ILE A 67 5.65 -7.75 13.34
N ILE A 68 4.91 -6.66 13.15
CA ILE A 68 3.89 -6.58 12.11
C ILE A 68 4.61 -6.47 10.76
N ILE A 69 4.25 -7.35 9.84
CA ILE A 69 4.52 -7.20 8.41
C ILE A 69 3.21 -7.28 7.65
N GLN A 70 3.22 -6.92 6.38
CA GLN A 70 2.10 -7.10 5.48
C GLN A 70 2.61 -7.50 4.11
N VAL A 71 2.06 -8.57 3.55
CA VAL A 71 2.28 -8.92 2.13
C VAL A 71 1.05 -8.49 1.36
N ASP A 72 1.25 -7.53 0.46
CA ASP A 72 0.21 -7.05 -0.44
C ASP A 72 0.39 -7.74 -1.80
N GLU A 73 -0.45 -8.74 -2.04
CA GLU A 73 -0.45 -9.49 -3.29
C GLU A 73 -0.96 -8.62 -4.45
N LYS A 74 -0.35 -8.78 -5.62
CA LYS A 74 -0.78 -8.09 -6.84
C LYS A 74 -1.21 -9.08 -7.91
N VAL A 75 -2.15 -8.66 -8.73
CA VAL A 75 -2.69 -9.47 -9.81
C VAL A 75 -2.83 -8.65 -11.06
N ARG A 76 -2.61 -9.32 -12.19
CA ARG A 76 -2.75 -8.72 -13.52
C ARG A 76 -4.16 -9.01 -14.06
N VAL A 77 -5.01 -7.98 -14.07
CA VAL A 77 -6.40 -8.08 -14.53
C VAL A 77 -6.70 -7.07 -15.63
N THR A 78 -7.76 -7.28 -16.38
CA THR A 78 -8.22 -6.30 -17.35
C THR A 78 -9.06 -5.22 -16.66
N GLY A 79 -9.15 -4.04 -17.25
CA GLY A 79 -10.13 -3.04 -16.82
C GLY A 79 -11.55 -3.61 -16.76
N SER A 80 -11.92 -4.45 -17.74
CA SER A 80 -13.25 -5.06 -17.82
C SER A 80 -13.55 -5.94 -16.61
N GLN A 81 -12.56 -6.68 -16.15
CA GLN A 81 -12.70 -7.60 -15.03
C GLN A 81 -13.06 -6.85 -13.75
N ILE A 82 -12.44 -5.71 -13.46
CA ILE A 82 -12.77 -4.89 -12.28
C ILE A 82 -14.23 -4.41 -12.32
N TYR A 83 -14.79 -4.24 -13.52
CA TYR A 83 -16.20 -3.94 -13.75
C TYR A 83 -17.09 -5.19 -13.94
N ASN A 84 -16.63 -6.36 -13.48
CA ASN A 84 -17.32 -7.66 -13.57
C ASN A 84 -17.63 -8.10 -15.00
N ASN A 85 -16.78 -7.74 -15.96
CA ASN A 85 -16.95 -8.03 -17.39
C ASN A 85 -18.34 -7.64 -17.94
N GLN A 86 -19.01 -6.66 -17.30
CA GLN A 86 -20.27 -6.16 -17.80
C GLN A 86 -19.97 -5.34 -19.06
N GLY A 87 -20.42 -5.86 -20.20
CA GLY A 87 -19.99 -5.48 -21.54
C GLY A 87 -20.29 -4.05 -22.00
N LEU A 88 -20.84 -3.19 -21.14
CA LEU A 88 -21.19 -1.80 -21.45
C LEU A 88 -21.06 -0.94 -20.17
N ILE A 89 -19.92 -0.25 -20.00
CA ILE A 89 -19.88 0.91 -19.12
C ILE A 89 -20.40 2.08 -19.95
N LYS A 90 -21.61 2.53 -19.67
CA LYS A 90 -22.18 3.67 -20.37
C LYS A 90 -21.46 4.93 -19.90
N THR A 91 -20.72 5.59 -20.79
CA THR A 91 -20.30 6.97 -20.57
C THR A 91 -21.43 7.92 -20.93
N ALA A 92 -21.59 9.00 -20.17
CA ALA A 92 -22.87 9.69 -20.04
C ALA A 92 -23.43 10.39 -21.29
N ASN A 93 -22.68 10.56 -22.40
CA ASN A 93 -23.27 11.12 -23.62
C ASN A 93 -22.59 10.72 -24.93
N ARG A 94 -23.42 10.74 -25.98
CA ARG A 94 -23.07 10.65 -27.40
C ARG A 94 -22.09 11.77 -27.84
N GLU A 95 -22.17 12.93 -27.18
CA GLU A 95 -21.40 14.16 -27.46
C GLU A 95 -20.06 14.22 -26.71
N ASP A 96 -19.89 13.44 -25.63
CA ASP A 96 -18.63 13.31 -24.87
C ASP A 96 -17.67 12.26 -25.47
N SER A 97 -18.07 11.61 -26.57
CA SER A 97 -17.19 10.73 -27.33
C SER A 97 -16.19 11.57 -28.10
N TRP A 98 -14.90 11.39 -27.80
CA TRP A 98 -13.79 12.08 -28.48
C TRP A 98 -13.82 11.92 -30.02
N ASP A 99 -14.44 10.86 -30.53
CA ASP A 99 -14.50 10.62 -31.98
C ASP A 99 -15.62 11.39 -32.71
N GLY A 100 -16.50 12.12 -32.00
CA GLY A 100 -17.65 12.83 -32.60
C GLY A 100 -18.63 11.91 -33.34
N ARG A 101 -18.42 10.59 -33.32
CA ARG A 101 -19.24 9.57 -33.96
C ARG A 101 -20.05 8.91 -32.87
N GLY A 102 -20.95 9.71 -32.35
CA GLY A 102 -21.87 9.25 -31.35
C GLY A 102 -22.59 7.98 -31.80
N GLY A 103 -22.46 6.91 -31.01
CA GLY A 103 -22.95 5.57 -31.37
C GLY A 103 -22.17 4.45 -30.69
N ASN A 104 -20.89 4.68 -30.35
CA ASN A 104 -20.13 3.72 -29.56
C ASN A 104 -20.26 4.10 -28.09
N GLU A 105 -21.27 3.55 -27.41
CA GLU A 105 -21.10 3.18 -26.01
C GLU A 105 -19.69 2.54 -25.90
N TYR A 106 -18.89 2.85 -24.88
CA TYR A 106 -17.62 2.13 -24.70
C TYR A 106 -17.99 0.66 -24.47
N GLU A 107 -18.06 -0.10 -25.56
CA GLU A 107 -18.36 -1.50 -25.55
C GLU A 107 -17.20 -2.16 -24.84
N TYR A 108 -17.45 -2.49 -23.59
CA TYR A 108 -16.67 -3.42 -22.81
C TYR A 108 -16.95 -4.87 -23.25
N ASN A 109 -17.41 -5.08 -24.49
CA ASN A 109 -17.71 -6.38 -25.08
C ASN A 109 -16.47 -7.23 -25.39
N GLY A 110 -15.37 -7.02 -24.67
CA GLY A 110 -14.11 -7.73 -24.87
C GLY A 110 -13.33 -7.35 -26.14
N LYS A 111 -13.87 -6.49 -27.01
CA LYS A 111 -13.28 -6.23 -28.34
C LYS A 111 -12.30 -5.04 -28.40
N PHE A 112 -12.42 -4.04 -27.51
CA PHE A 112 -11.49 -2.89 -27.47
C PHE A 112 -11.00 -2.51 -26.05
N GLY A 113 -11.83 -2.62 -25.00
CA GLY A 113 -11.42 -2.36 -23.60
C GLY A 113 -11.01 -3.61 -22.80
N GLY A 114 -11.30 -4.80 -23.32
CA GLY A 114 -11.10 -6.08 -22.62
C GLY A 114 -9.69 -6.67 -22.68
N LEU A 115 -8.71 -5.96 -23.26
CA LEU A 115 -7.34 -6.49 -23.44
C LEU A 115 -6.27 -5.67 -22.73
N TYR A 116 -6.60 -4.50 -22.14
CA TYR A 116 -5.61 -3.74 -21.39
C TYR A 116 -5.49 -4.30 -19.98
N TYR A 117 -4.34 -4.89 -19.70
CA TYR A 117 -4.01 -5.42 -18.39
C TYR A 117 -3.38 -4.36 -17.49
N MET A 118 -3.83 -4.33 -16.25
CA MET A 118 -3.30 -3.51 -15.16
C MET A 118 -2.78 -4.45 -14.07
N SER A 119 -1.60 -4.15 -13.52
CA SER A 119 -1.13 -4.78 -12.27
C SER A 119 -1.69 -3.96 -11.11
N VAL A 120 -2.59 -4.57 -10.35
CA VAL A 120 -3.37 -3.96 -9.27
C VAL A 120 -3.32 -4.84 -8.03
N TYR A 121 -3.70 -4.31 -6.86
CA TYR A 121 -3.75 -5.11 -5.63
C TYR A 121 -4.87 -6.14 -5.69
N ALA A 122 -4.53 -7.39 -5.38
CA ALA A 122 -5.47 -8.48 -5.32
C ALA A 122 -6.42 -8.32 -4.13
N ASP A 123 -7.70 -8.59 -4.35
CA ASP A 123 -8.71 -8.58 -3.30
C ASP A 123 -9.83 -9.59 -3.66
N GLY A 124 -9.94 -10.64 -2.85
CA GLY A 124 -10.96 -11.67 -3.00
C GLY A 124 -12.40 -11.15 -2.85
N ASN A 125 -12.61 -10.01 -2.18
CA ASN A 125 -13.92 -9.39 -2.00
C ASN A 125 -14.33 -8.50 -3.17
N THR A 126 -13.41 -8.09 -4.06
CA THR A 126 -13.73 -7.31 -5.26
C THR A 126 -13.70 -8.17 -6.53
N PHE A 127 -14.02 -7.56 -7.68
CA PHE A 127 -13.94 -8.23 -8.98
C PHE A 127 -12.51 -8.38 -9.50
N THR A 128 -11.54 -7.71 -8.88
CA THR A 128 -10.12 -7.95 -9.12
C THR A 128 -9.80 -9.42 -8.81
N GLY A 129 -10.31 -9.94 -7.69
CA GLY A 129 -10.08 -11.31 -7.27
C GLY A 129 -8.75 -11.50 -6.55
N ILE A 130 -8.48 -12.74 -6.12
CA ILE A 130 -7.23 -13.12 -5.48
C ILE A 130 -6.08 -13.21 -6.50
N ASP A 131 -4.84 -13.09 -6.04
CA ASP A 131 -3.73 -13.60 -6.82
C ASP A 131 -3.80 -15.14 -6.86
N THR A 132 -3.60 -15.69 -8.03
CA THR A 132 -3.57 -17.15 -8.25
C THR A 132 -2.21 -17.74 -7.94
N ASN A 133 -1.15 -16.92 -7.91
CA ASN A 133 0.12 -17.30 -7.35
C ASN A 133 0.04 -17.15 -5.83
N ALA A 134 0.26 -18.25 -5.10
CA ALA A 134 0.23 -18.21 -3.63
C ALA A 134 1.60 -17.89 -3.02
N PHE A 135 2.62 -17.70 -3.85
CA PHE A 135 3.99 -17.37 -3.46
C PHE A 135 4.28 -15.91 -3.67
N PHE A 136 5.09 -15.33 -2.77
CA PHE A 136 5.56 -13.96 -2.89
C PHE A 136 6.35 -13.78 -4.18
N ASP A 137 5.76 -13.15 -5.19
CA ASP A 137 6.33 -13.14 -6.52
C ASP A 137 6.80 -11.75 -6.97
N ARG A 138 6.98 -11.56 -8.28
CA ARG A 138 7.67 -10.38 -8.79
C ARG A 138 6.90 -9.09 -8.51
N ASP A 139 5.57 -9.09 -8.58
CA ASP A 139 4.78 -7.88 -8.39
C ASP A 139 4.23 -7.68 -6.98
N ASP A 140 4.35 -8.68 -6.11
CA ASP A 140 3.99 -8.54 -4.69
C ASP A 140 4.87 -7.54 -3.93
N GLU A 141 4.27 -6.96 -2.89
CA GLU A 141 4.94 -6.02 -1.98
C GLU A 141 5.00 -6.58 -0.55
N LEU A 142 6.18 -6.57 0.06
CA LEU A 142 6.33 -6.78 1.51
C LEU A 142 6.51 -5.41 2.19
N VAL A 143 5.72 -5.18 3.24
CA VAL A 143 5.63 -3.90 3.92
C VAL A 143 5.85 -4.07 5.43
N TYR A 144 6.62 -3.16 6.02
CA TYR A 144 6.87 -3.04 7.45
C TYR A 144 7.28 -1.60 7.80
N MET A 145 7.33 -1.23 9.08
CA MET A 145 7.77 0.11 9.49
C MET A 145 9.26 0.11 9.86
N ALA A 146 9.96 1.20 9.57
CA ALA A 146 11.39 1.30 9.89
C ALA A 146 11.66 1.23 11.41
N LYS A 147 10.69 1.61 12.27
CA LYS A 147 10.74 1.43 13.74
C LYS A 147 10.80 -0.03 14.19
N ASP A 148 10.43 -0.98 13.33
CA ASP A 148 10.38 -2.40 13.68
C ASP A 148 11.74 -3.08 13.55
N GLY A 149 12.79 -2.36 13.16
CA GLY A 149 14.14 -2.88 13.14
C GLY A 149 14.72 -3.19 14.52
N GLY A 150 15.55 -4.22 14.57
CA GLY A 150 16.35 -4.61 15.71
C GLY A 150 17.84 -4.68 15.39
N THR A 151 18.54 -5.53 16.15
CA THR A 151 19.98 -5.78 16.06
C THR A 151 20.28 -7.14 15.43
N ILE A 152 21.56 -7.44 15.22
CA ILE A 152 22.02 -8.78 14.83
C ILE A 152 22.04 -9.68 16.09
N PRO A 153 21.42 -10.87 16.08
CA PRO A 153 21.51 -11.78 17.22
C PRO A 153 22.95 -12.28 17.41
N PRO A 154 23.39 -12.54 18.66
CA PRO A 154 24.78 -12.84 18.98
C PRO A 154 25.25 -14.23 18.52
N ASN A 155 24.32 -15.15 18.27
CA ASN A 155 24.63 -16.48 17.77
C ASN A 155 23.66 -16.86 16.64
N ASN A 156 24.22 -17.45 15.59
CA ASN A 156 23.56 -17.80 14.35
C ASN A 156 22.63 -19.03 14.48
N ASP A 157 22.75 -19.79 15.56
CA ASP A 157 21.85 -20.91 15.89
C ASP A 157 20.57 -20.46 16.63
N LEU A 158 20.44 -19.17 16.95
CA LEU A 158 19.26 -18.65 17.63
C LEU A 158 18.16 -18.36 16.60
N PHE A 159 17.18 -19.26 16.52
CA PHE A 159 15.96 -19.04 15.75
C PHE A 159 14.80 -18.60 16.66
N PRO A 160 13.86 -17.77 16.16
CA PRO A 160 12.56 -17.62 16.81
C PRO A 160 11.88 -18.98 16.99
N ALA A 161 11.06 -19.12 18.03
CA ALA A 161 10.20 -20.30 18.13
C ALA A 161 9.11 -20.27 17.06
N GLY A 162 8.74 -21.43 16.53
CA GLY A 162 7.60 -21.56 15.62
C GLY A 162 7.84 -21.22 14.16
N ILE A 163 9.10 -21.10 13.75
CA ILE A 163 9.47 -20.90 12.35
C ILE A 163 10.10 -22.15 11.75
N ASP A 164 10.07 -22.25 10.43
CA ASP A 164 10.87 -23.20 9.67
C ASP A 164 12.34 -22.77 9.73
N LYS A 165 13.18 -23.50 10.47
CA LYS A 165 14.61 -23.16 10.67
C LYS A 165 15.44 -23.24 9.40
N CYS A 166 14.88 -23.82 8.34
CA CYS A 166 15.48 -23.88 7.01
C CYS A 166 14.97 -22.77 6.11
N SER A 167 14.21 -21.82 6.65
CA SER A 167 13.83 -20.56 6.03
C SER A 167 14.57 -19.41 6.72
N GLY A 168 14.66 -18.27 6.07
CA GLY A 168 15.12 -17.04 6.69
C GLY A 168 15.77 -16.09 5.70
N VAL A 169 15.32 -14.85 5.71
CA VAL A 169 15.93 -13.74 4.98
C VAL A 169 16.15 -12.61 5.97
N GLN A 170 17.40 -12.18 6.10
CA GLN A 170 17.76 -10.99 6.85
C GLN A 170 17.66 -9.79 5.92
N LEU A 171 16.88 -8.79 6.33
CA LEU A 171 16.79 -7.49 5.70
C LEU A 171 17.55 -6.48 6.55
N LYS A 172 18.59 -5.89 5.99
CA LYS A 172 19.35 -4.78 6.56
C LYS A 172 18.80 -3.48 5.99
N ASN A 173 18.38 -2.60 6.89
CA ASN A 173 17.86 -1.28 6.57
C ASN A 173 18.92 -0.24 6.91
N ASP A 174 19.31 0.57 5.94
CA ASP A 174 20.24 1.69 6.10
C ASP A 174 19.49 2.99 5.81
N ASP A 175 19.26 3.80 6.84
CA ASP A 175 18.61 5.10 6.68
C ASP A 175 19.63 6.19 6.28
N PRO A 176 19.56 6.73 5.06
CA PRO A 176 20.47 7.78 4.62
C PRO A 176 20.28 9.10 5.38
N ASN A 177 19.14 9.31 6.06
CA ASN A 177 18.81 10.58 6.72
C ASN A 177 19.36 10.65 8.15
N THR A 178 19.31 9.53 8.88
CA THR A 178 19.75 9.45 10.27
C THR A 178 21.08 8.71 10.43
N GLY A 179 21.51 7.94 9.43
CA GLY A 179 22.64 7.02 9.53
C GLY A 179 22.34 5.78 10.38
N ILE A 180 21.09 5.58 10.80
CA ILE A 180 20.68 4.40 11.56
C ILE A 180 20.69 3.18 10.64
N THR A 181 21.36 2.12 11.09
CA THR A 181 21.26 0.78 10.51
C THR A 181 20.48 -0.12 11.46
N ASN A 182 19.47 -0.82 10.96
CA ASN A 182 18.75 -1.83 11.74
C ASN A 182 18.39 -3.06 10.89
N TYR A 183 17.93 -4.12 11.54
CA TYR A 183 17.71 -5.42 10.92
C TYR A 183 16.33 -5.98 11.23
N ILE A 184 15.66 -6.52 10.23
CA ILE A 184 14.50 -7.38 10.40
C ILE A 184 14.75 -8.73 9.73
N TYR A 185 13.98 -9.73 10.13
CA TYR A 185 14.14 -11.11 9.70
C TYR A 185 12.80 -11.67 9.26
N ILE A 186 12.74 -12.15 8.03
CA ILE A 186 11.55 -12.75 7.46
C ILE A 186 11.75 -14.27 7.43
N PHE A 187 10.82 -14.98 8.05
CA PHE A 187 10.82 -16.43 8.09
C PHE A 187 9.52 -16.97 7.51
N ARG A 188 9.53 -18.26 7.15
CA ARG A 188 8.32 -19.04 6.98
C ARG A 188 7.93 -19.59 8.35
N ARG A 189 6.66 -19.49 8.72
CA ARG A 189 6.16 -20.12 9.95
C ARG A 189 6.14 -21.66 9.84
N ASP A 190 6.27 -22.33 10.98
CA ASP A 190 5.96 -23.75 11.11
C ASP A 190 4.45 -23.90 11.33
N LEU A 191 3.75 -24.51 10.37
CA LEU A 191 2.30 -24.70 10.44
C LEU A 191 1.84 -25.63 11.57
N ASN A 192 2.73 -26.43 12.15
CA ASN A 192 2.40 -27.32 13.26
C ASN A 192 2.68 -26.66 14.61
N TYR A 193 3.25 -25.47 14.63
CA TYR A 193 3.56 -24.75 15.86
C TYR A 193 2.39 -23.85 16.27
N GLN A 194 1.90 -24.08 17.49
CA GLN A 194 1.10 -23.09 18.22
C GLN A 194 1.94 -22.55 19.37
N SER A 195 1.89 -21.24 19.58
CA SER A 195 2.52 -20.58 20.71
C SER A 195 2.00 -21.18 22.01
N PRO A 196 2.85 -21.72 22.91
CA PRO A 196 2.41 -22.22 24.20
C PRO A 196 1.80 -21.14 25.10
N ALA A 197 2.12 -19.86 24.84
CA ALA A 197 1.64 -18.74 25.64
C ALA A 197 0.24 -18.27 25.23
N THR A 198 -0.10 -18.34 23.93
CA THR A 198 -1.35 -17.79 23.38
C THR A 198 -2.26 -18.85 22.75
N GLY A 199 -1.75 -20.04 22.46
CA GLY A 199 -2.44 -21.08 21.70
C GLY A 199 -2.62 -20.74 20.21
N THR A 200 -2.06 -19.63 19.74
CA THR A 200 -2.21 -19.14 18.37
C THR A 200 -1.01 -19.50 17.50
N TYR A 201 -1.24 -19.63 16.19
CA TYR A 201 -0.18 -19.73 15.19
C TYR A 201 0.51 -18.38 15.02
N LEU A 202 1.73 -18.40 14.49
CA LEU A 202 2.37 -17.18 14.02
C LEU A 202 1.62 -16.62 12.80
N SER A 203 1.51 -15.30 12.74
CA SER A 203 0.79 -14.54 11.72
C SER A 203 1.57 -13.26 11.37
N GLN A 204 1.19 -12.62 10.26
CA GLN A 204 1.79 -11.36 9.80
C GLN A 204 1.59 -10.20 10.82
N ASP A 205 0.50 -10.21 11.60
CA ASP A 205 0.25 -9.24 12.68
C ASP A 205 1.05 -9.49 13.97
N GLY A 206 1.67 -10.67 14.10
CA GLY A 206 2.32 -11.13 15.32
C GLY A 206 1.47 -11.12 16.60
N GLY A 207 0.14 -11.16 16.47
CA GLY A 207 -0.80 -10.98 17.57
C GLY A 207 -0.78 -9.58 18.20
N LEU A 208 -0.21 -8.59 17.50
CA LEU A 208 -0.16 -7.21 17.93
C LEU A 208 -1.39 -6.44 17.43
N PRO A 209 -1.83 -5.39 18.15
CA PRO A 209 -2.90 -4.52 17.66
C PRO A 209 -2.53 -3.89 16.31
N HIS A 210 -3.46 -3.90 15.36
CA HIS A 210 -3.25 -3.24 14.07
C HIS A 210 -3.14 -1.73 14.29
N PRO A 211 -2.12 -1.06 13.74
CA PRO A 211 -1.96 0.39 13.86
C PRO A 211 -2.97 1.16 13.01
N VAL A 212 -3.66 0.47 12.10
CA VAL A 212 -4.69 1.01 11.22
C VAL A 212 -5.90 0.10 11.24
N VAL A 213 -7.09 0.67 11.48
CA VAL A 213 -8.37 -0.02 11.37
C VAL A 213 -9.13 0.59 10.19
N TYR A 214 -9.39 -0.21 9.16
CA TYR A 214 -10.19 0.19 7.99
C TYR A 214 -11.52 -0.54 7.96
N ASP A 215 -12.61 0.23 8.05
CA ASP A 215 -13.98 -0.27 8.01
C ASP A 215 -14.67 0.22 6.74
N PHE A 216 -14.62 -0.60 5.68
CA PHE A 216 -15.28 -0.30 4.42
C PHE A 216 -16.77 -0.62 4.50
N GLN A 217 -17.60 0.40 4.31
CA GLN A 217 -19.04 0.26 4.32
C GLN A 217 -19.70 1.11 3.24
N PHE A 218 -20.63 0.51 2.51
CA PHE A 218 -21.41 1.21 1.49
C PHE A 218 -22.91 0.94 1.62
N LYS A 219 -23.72 1.87 1.15
CA LYS A 219 -25.18 1.82 1.20
C LYS A 219 -25.72 1.39 -0.17
N SER A 220 -26.57 0.38 -0.15
CA SER A 220 -27.29 -0.08 -1.34
C SER A 220 -28.74 -0.38 -0.99
N LYS A 221 -29.67 0.26 -1.71
CA LYS A 221 -31.12 0.17 -1.47
C LYS A 221 -31.49 0.44 0.00
N GLY A 222 -30.92 1.50 0.59
CA GLY A 222 -31.18 1.86 1.98
C GLY A 222 -30.44 1.05 3.05
N GLN A 223 -29.77 -0.05 2.71
CA GLN A 223 -29.07 -0.92 3.67
C GLN A 223 -27.55 -0.67 3.64
N MET A 224 -26.92 -0.59 4.83
CA MET A 224 -25.46 -0.59 4.97
C MET A 224 -24.91 -1.99 4.75
N ARG A 225 -23.79 -2.09 4.03
CA ARG A 225 -23.17 -3.32 3.56
C ARG A 225 -21.67 -3.24 3.72
N GLY A 226 -21.03 -4.39 3.95
CA GLY A 226 -19.59 -4.50 4.09
C GLY A 226 -18.88 -5.11 2.87
N PRO A 227 -17.58 -5.45 2.99
CA PRO A 227 -16.79 -5.99 1.88
C PRO A 227 -17.37 -7.27 1.26
N ALA A 228 -17.93 -8.17 2.06
CA ALA A 228 -18.48 -9.45 1.60
C ALA A 228 -19.67 -9.28 0.62
N ASP A 229 -20.41 -8.17 0.76
CA ASP A 229 -21.59 -7.83 -0.03
C ASP A 229 -21.26 -7.08 -1.33
N TYR A 230 -20.01 -6.65 -1.50
CA TYR A 230 -19.58 -5.75 -2.57
C TYR A 230 -19.96 -6.29 -3.96
N LYS A 231 -19.67 -7.57 -4.23
CA LYS A 231 -19.91 -8.17 -5.54
C LYS A 231 -21.38 -8.17 -5.95
N GLU A 232 -22.28 -8.37 -5.00
CA GLU A 232 -23.70 -8.47 -5.27
C GLU A 232 -24.37 -7.09 -5.37
N HIS A 233 -23.94 -6.14 -4.54
CA HIS A 233 -24.74 -4.95 -4.26
C HIS A 233 -24.13 -3.62 -4.68
N TYR A 234 -22.84 -3.58 -5.03
CA TYR A 234 -22.18 -2.33 -5.42
C TYR A 234 -22.57 -1.90 -6.84
N ASN A 235 -23.06 -0.67 -7.00
CA ASN A 235 -23.49 -0.12 -8.27
C ASN A 235 -22.31 0.45 -9.06
N ARG A 236 -21.73 -0.38 -9.92
CA ARG A 236 -20.58 0.02 -10.76
C ARG A 236 -20.94 0.89 -11.95
N GLN A 237 -22.18 0.80 -12.44
CA GLN A 237 -22.56 1.39 -13.71
C GLN A 237 -23.01 2.84 -13.55
N TYR A 238 -23.79 3.13 -12.52
CA TYR A 238 -24.46 4.42 -12.43
C TYR A 238 -24.12 5.23 -11.20
N GLY A 239 -23.54 4.68 -10.13
CA GLY A 239 -23.36 5.41 -8.86
C GLY A 239 -24.63 6.18 -8.41
N PRO A 240 -24.52 7.09 -7.43
CA PRO A 240 -23.49 7.05 -6.40
C PRO A 240 -23.56 5.73 -5.60
N ASN A 241 -22.50 5.42 -4.86
CA ASN A 241 -22.50 4.36 -3.85
C ASN A 241 -22.17 5.01 -2.51
N PRO A 242 -23.16 5.64 -1.84
CA PRO A 242 -22.91 6.34 -0.59
C PRO A 242 -22.19 5.42 0.41
N GLU A 243 -21.14 5.91 1.02
CA GLU A 243 -20.29 5.19 1.97
C GLU A 243 -20.40 5.76 3.38
N ASN A 244 -20.06 4.93 4.34
CA ASN A 244 -19.71 5.35 5.69
C ASN A 244 -18.38 4.68 6.06
N THR A 245 -17.42 4.78 5.15
CA THR A 245 -16.14 4.11 5.28
C THR A 245 -15.25 4.92 6.21
N THR A 246 -14.61 4.26 7.18
CA THR A 246 -13.72 4.93 8.13
C THR A 246 -12.34 4.32 8.17
N VAL A 247 -11.35 5.16 8.47
CA VAL A 247 -10.00 4.77 8.85
C VAL A 247 -9.74 5.33 10.23
N THR A 248 -9.23 4.51 11.15
CA THR A 248 -8.85 4.96 12.49
C THR A 248 -7.44 4.46 12.82
N THR A 249 -6.61 5.37 13.31
CA THR A 249 -5.26 5.09 13.82
C THR A 249 -5.09 5.80 15.16
N PRO A 250 -3.99 5.56 15.90
CA PRO A 250 -3.64 6.40 17.05
C PRO A 250 -3.42 7.88 16.73
N ASN A 251 -3.09 8.23 15.48
CA ASN A 251 -2.68 9.59 15.09
C ASN A 251 -3.72 10.36 14.28
N TYR A 252 -4.71 9.68 13.69
CA TYR A 252 -5.82 10.32 12.97
C TYR A 252 -7.02 9.40 12.77
N SER A 253 -8.16 9.99 12.42
CA SER A 253 -9.34 9.31 11.91
C SER A 253 -9.84 10.00 10.64
N LYS A 254 -10.30 9.22 9.67
CA LYS A 254 -10.68 9.69 8.35
C LYS A 254 -12.00 9.06 7.90
N GLY A 255 -12.82 9.81 7.15
CA GLY A 255 -14.12 9.37 6.65
C GLY A 255 -14.28 9.56 5.15
N PHE A 256 -14.89 8.57 4.49
CA PHE A 256 -15.23 8.61 3.07
C PHE A 256 -16.73 8.36 2.88
N THR A 257 -17.32 9.14 1.99
CA THR A 257 -18.76 9.06 1.67
C THR A 257 -19.05 8.55 0.25
N ASP A 258 -18.02 8.35 -0.58
CA ASP A 258 -18.06 7.55 -1.82
C ASP A 258 -16.61 7.31 -2.33
N ARG A 259 -16.46 6.60 -3.46
CA ARG A 259 -15.23 6.61 -4.25
C ARG A 259 -14.99 8.05 -4.72
N TRP A 260 -13.81 8.61 -4.46
CA TRP A 260 -13.42 10.03 -4.66
C TRP A 260 -13.83 11.04 -3.59
N VAL A 261 -14.72 10.71 -2.66
CA VAL A 261 -15.22 11.69 -1.69
C VAL A 261 -14.70 11.39 -0.29
N GLU A 262 -13.91 12.34 0.21
CA GLU A 262 -13.33 12.35 1.55
C GLU A 262 -13.74 13.68 2.20
N GLU A 263 -14.45 13.59 3.32
CA GLU A 263 -15.15 14.74 3.95
C GLU A 263 -14.84 14.84 5.45
N LYS A 264 -13.96 13.97 5.97
CA LYS A 264 -13.62 13.98 7.39
C LYS A 264 -12.16 13.60 7.62
N LEU A 265 -11.48 14.42 8.41
CA LEU A 265 -10.14 14.17 8.93
C LEU A 265 -10.00 14.78 10.33
N ILE A 266 -9.91 13.94 11.35
CA ILE A 266 -9.58 14.35 12.72
C ILE A 266 -8.15 13.90 13.02
N ILE A 267 -7.26 14.81 13.37
CA ILE A 267 -5.90 14.46 13.79
C ILE A 267 -5.87 14.27 15.31
N THR A 268 -5.27 13.18 15.77
CA THR A 268 -5.12 12.83 17.19
C THR A 268 -3.66 12.59 17.59
N THR A 269 -2.72 12.99 16.73
CA THR A 269 -1.28 12.82 16.95
C THR A 269 -0.88 13.42 18.30
N PRO A 270 -0.25 12.64 19.20
CA PRO A 270 0.09 13.13 20.53
C PRO A 270 1.17 14.21 20.48
N PRO A 271 1.19 15.13 21.46
CA PRO A 271 2.26 16.10 21.58
C PRO A 271 3.60 15.42 21.85
N SER A 272 4.63 15.84 21.11
CA SER A 272 6.03 15.41 21.20
C SER A 272 6.74 15.91 22.46
N SER A 273 6.22 16.95 23.11
CA SER A 273 6.73 17.50 24.37
C SER A 273 5.60 18.12 25.20
N PRO A 274 5.73 18.23 26.53
CA PRO A 274 4.71 18.82 27.40
C PRO A 274 4.30 20.26 27.05
N ASP A 275 5.19 21.02 26.40
CA ASP A 275 4.93 22.41 25.99
C ASP A 275 4.14 22.53 24.67
N ARG A 276 3.75 21.41 24.05
CA ARG A 276 2.96 21.37 22.81
C ARG A 276 1.48 21.18 23.11
N LEU A 277 0.64 21.77 22.26
CA LEU A 277 -0.80 21.58 22.36
C LEU A 277 -1.21 20.14 22.05
N THR A 278 -2.17 19.65 22.82
CA THR A 278 -2.97 18.48 22.45
C THR A 278 -3.95 18.88 21.35
N SER A 279 -4.20 17.97 20.41
CA SER A 279 -5.22 18.20 19.38
C SER A 279 -6.58 18.55 19.97
N ALA A 280 -7.23 19.56 19.41
CA ALA A 280 -8.60 19.93 19.72
C ALA A 280 -9.64 18.90 19.21
N GLY A 281 -9.25 17.93 18.38
CA GLY A 281 -10.13 16.86 17.91
C GLY A 281 -11.25 17.30 16.97
N ILE A 282 -11.09 18.47 16.34
CA ILE A 282 -12.05 19.00 15.34
C ILE A 282 -11.71 18.43 13.97
N ASP A 283 -12.74 18.20 13.16
CA ASP A 283 -12.60 17.83 11.76
C ASP A 283 -11.89 18.95 10.97
N ILE A 284 -10.74 18.64 10.37
CA ILE A 284 -9.86 19.63 9.77
C ILE A 284 -10.30 20.02 8.36
N ILE A 285 -11.02 19.14 7.67
CA ILE A 285 -11.33 19.32 6.25
C ILE A 285 -12.82 19.50 6.04
N ASP A 286 -13.19 20.36 5.10
CA ASP A 286 -14.52 20.35 4.47
C ASP A 286 -14.55 19.25 3.40
N GLY A 287 -13.45 19.09 2.66
CA GLY A 287 -13.26 17.91 1.83
C GLY A 287 -11.96 17.88 1.04
N TYR A 288 -11.57 16.67 0.64
CA TYR A 288 -10.53 16.47 -0.37
C TYR A 288 -11.18 16.51 -1.76
N LYS A 289 -10.81 17.50 -2.55
CA LYS A 289 -11.42 17.81 -3.84
C LYS A 289 -10.49 17.44 -4.99
N VAL A 290 -11.05 16.86 -6.05
CA VAL A 290 -10.32 16.53 -7.28
C VAL A 290 -11.12 16.96 -8.50
N GLY A 291 -10.44 17.42 -9.53
CA GLY A 291 -11.14 17.89 -10.72
C GLY A 291 -10.27 18.13 -11.94
N ILE A 292 -10.92 18.58 -13.00
CA ILE A 292 -10.27 19.06 -14.23
C ILE A 292 -10.28 20.58 -14.24
N VAL A 293 -9.17 21.20 -14.64
CA VAL A 293 -9.04 22.67 -14.76
C VAL A 293 -9.07 23.12 -16.21
N SER A 294 -9.56 24.33 -16.50
CA SER A 294 -9.47 24.94 -17.84
C SER A 294 -8.01 25.23 -18.24
N LEU A 295 -7.75 25.25 -19.55
CA LEU A 295 -6.50 25.77 -20.14
C LEU A 295 -6.32 27.27 -19.91
N THR A 296 -7.43 28.01 -19.84
CA THR A 296 -7.41 29.45 -19.59
C THR A 296 -7.23 29.68 -18.09
N PRO A 297 -6.14 30.34 -17.67
CA PRO A 297 -6.02 30.78 -16.28
C PRO A 297 -7.20 31.70 -15.92
N ASN A 298 -7.82 31.48 -14.76
CA ASN A 298 -8.91 32.29 -14.20
C ASN A 298 -10.29 32.15 -14.88
N GLU A 299 -10.46 31.20 -15.81
CA GLU A 299 -11.79 30.88 -16.34
C GLU A 299 -12.61 30.07 -15.33
N VAL A 300 -13.94 30.28 -15.34
CA VAL A 300 -14.90 29.61 -14.45
C VAL A 300 -14.70 28.10 -14.51
N ARG A 301 -14.29 27.52 -13.38
CA ARG A 301 -14.23 26.07 -13.22
C ARG A 301 -15.66 25.55 -13.13
N GLY A 302 -16.15 24.88 -14.16
CA GLY A 302 -17.47 24.25 -14.06
C GLY A 302 -17.45 23.08 -13.06
N CYS A 303 -18.53 22.90 -12.29
CA CYS A 303 -18.71 21.73 -11.42
C CYS A 303 -19.05 20.43 -12.16
N GLY A 304 -18.93 20.41 -13.49
CA GLY A 304 -19.19 19.24 -14.33
C GLY A 304 -18.09 18.17 -14.29
N ARG A 305 -16.93 18.47 -13.68
CA ARG A 305 -15.78 17.55 -13.58
C ARG A 305 -15.11 17.66 -12.19
N SER A 306 -15.86 17.30 -11.15
CA SER A 306 -15.41 17.23 -9.74
C SER A 306 -15.52 15.82 -9.16
N GLU A 307 -15.01 15.61 -7.94
CA GLU A 307 -15.14 14.37 -7.18
C GLU A 307 -16.59 13.86 -7.07
N TYR A 308 -17.59 14.75 -6.93
CA TYR A 308 -19.00 14.35 -6.92
C TYR A 308 -19.46 13.82 -8.27
N THR A 309 -18.99 14.39 -9.39
CA THR A 309 -19.29 13.82 -10.71
C THR A 309 -18.55 12.51 -10.91
N PHE A 310 -17.29 12.42 -10.45
CA PHE A 310 -16.49 11.20 -10.55
C PHE A 310 -17.10 10.07 -9.74
N ALA A 311 -17.69 10.34 -8.57
CA ALA A 311 -18.44 9.41 -7.73
C ALA A 311 -19.84 9.06 -8.30
N GLY A 312 -20.39 9.92 -9.16
CA GLY A 312 -21.76 9.80 -9.67
C GLY A 312 -22.83 10.43 -8.76
N ILE A 313 -22.42 11.22 -7.75
CA ILE A 313 -23.30 11.99 -6.85
C ILE A 313 -23.99 13.13 -7.61
N ARG A 314 -23.26 13.85 -8.46
CA ARG A 314 -23.82 14.86 -9.37
C ARG A 314 -23.99 14.28 -10.76
N ASN A 315 -25.12 14.58 -11.40
CA ASN A 315 -25.29 14.31 -12.83
C ASN A 315 -24.59 15.40 -13.68
N GLU A 316 -24.44 15.14 -14.98
CA GLU A 316 -23.84 16.07 -15.96
C GLU A 316 -24.57 17.43 -16.09
N ARG A 317 -25.81 17.53 -15.61
CA ARG A 317 -26.59 18.79 -15.58
C ARG A 317 -26.46 19.52 -14.23
N GLY A 318 -25.58 19.06 -13.35
CA GLY A 318 -25.30 19.67 -12.04
C GLY A 318 -26.26 19.28 -10.90
N GLY A 319 -27.28 18.47 -11.17
CA GLY A 319 -28.25 18.03 -10.17
C GLY A 319 -27.68 16.97 -9.23
N LEU A 320 -27.88 17.15 -7.92
CA LEU A 320 -27.55 16.17 -6.89
C LEU A 320 -28.50 14.96 -7.00
N ARG A 321 -27.94 13.76 -6.84
CA ARG A 321 -28.69 12.50 -6.83
C ARG A 321 -28.92 12.02 -5.39
N PRO A 322 -30.00 11.26 -5.13
CA PRO A 322 -30.25 10.69 -3.82
C PRO A 322 -29.04 9.90 -3.27
N LEU A 323 -28.59 10.26 -2.07
CA LEU A 323 -27.51 9.60 -1.33
C LEU A 323 -28.00 8.38 -0.54
N ASP A 324 -29.08 7.74 -0.98
CA ASP A 324 -29.65 6.54 -0.35
C ASP A 324 -29.39 5.25 -1.15
N GLY A 325 -28.68 5.36 -2.28
CA GLY A 325 -28.35 4.25 -3.17
C GLY A 325 -29.53 3.75 -4.01
N THR A 326 -30.63 4.50 -4.11
CA THR A 326 -31.83 4.10 -4.89
C THR A 326 -31.83 4.63 -6.32
N ALA A 327 -30.98 5.60 -6.63
CA ALA A 327 -31.02 6.39 -7.87
C ALA A 327 -30.45 5.68 -9.12
N ALA A 328 -30.57 4.35 -9.26
CA ALA A 328 -29.96 3.59 -10.36
C ALA A 328 -30.57 3.85 -11.76
N ASN A 329 -31.57 4.75 -11.88
CA ASN A 329 -32.49 4.77 -13.01
C ASN A 329 -32.21 5.90 -14.02
N SER A 330 -31.24 6.79 -13.76
CA SER A 330 -30.91 7.87 -14.70
C SER A 330 -29.82 7.40 -15.67
N GLU A 331 -30.12 7.42 -16.96
CA GLU A 331 -29.24 7.05 -18.10
C GLU A 331 -27.90 7.83 -18.19
N LYS A 332 -27.54 8.66 -17.19
CA LYS A 332 -26.50 9.70 -17.24
C LYS A 332 -25.64 9.79 -15.97
N GLY A 333 -25.51 8.71 -15.20
CA GLY A 333 -24.61 8.63 -14.04
C GLY A 333 -23.21 8.15 -14.44
N TYR A 334 -22.15 8.67 -13.81
CA TYR A 334 -20.78 8.19 -14.02
C TYR A 334 -20.48 7.05 -13.05
N GLY A 335 -20.18 5.88 -13.61
CA GLY A 335 -19.86 4.65 -12.88
C GLY A 335 -18.38 4.53 -12.47
N GLY A 336 -18.10 3.58 -11.58
CA GLY A 336 -16.77 3.24 -11.10
C GLY A 336 -16.81 2.06 -10.15
N ALA A 337 -15.66 1.60 -9.72
CA ALA A 337 -15.52 0.40 -8.91
C ALA A 337 -14.37 0.55 -7.92
N PHE A 338 -14.36 -0.30 -6.90
CA PHE A 338 -13.17 -0.61 -6.15
C PHE A 338 -12.36 -1.67 -6.87
N ILE A 339 -11.07 -1.39 -6.99
CA ILE A 339 -10.04 -2.38 -7.31
C ILE A 339 -9.79 -3.23 -6.06
N SER A 340 -9.59 -2.59 -4.90
CA SER A 340 -9.34 -3.27 -3.63
C SER A 340 -9.79 -2.44 -2.43
N ASN A 341 -10.18 -3.15 -1.36
CA ASN A 341 -10.55 -2.63 -0.04
C ASN A 341 -9.90 -3.52 1.04
N ILE A 342 -8.60 -3.36 1.24
CA ILE A 342 -7.81 -4.23 2.11
C ILE A 342 -7.67 -3.58 3.50
N ASN A 343 -8.16 -4.28 4.52
CA ASN A 343 -7.88 -3.99 5.93
C ASN A 343 -6.71 -4.88 6.39
N GLY A 344 -5.49 -4.43 6.12
CA GLY A 344 -4.28 -5.19 6.42
C GLY A 344 -3.79 -5.01 7.86
N PRO A 345 -2.86 -5.87 8.33
CA PRO A 345 -2.34 -5.80 9.69
C PRO A 345 -1.44 -4.58 9.94
N LEU A 346 -0.90 -3.95 8.89
CA LEU A 346 -0.01 -2.80 8.99
C LEU A 346 -0.58 -1.54 8.33
N ARG A 347 -1.10 -1.67 7.11
CA ARG A 347 -1.67 -0.58 6.33
C ARG A 347 -3.00 -0.99 5.72
N ALA A 348 -3.88 -0.03 5.54
CA ALA A 348 -5.06 -0.23 4.71
C ALA A 348 -4.79 0.22 3.26
N ILE A 349 -5.39 -0.48 2.30
CA ILE A 349 -5.36 -0.12 0.88
C ILE A 349 -6.78 0.11 0.41
N ARG A 350 -7.05 1.35 -0.01
CA ARG A 350 -8.29 1.74 -0.70
C ARG A 350 -7.92 2.10 -2.13
N SER A 351 -8.20 1.21 -3.08
CA SER A 351 -7.94 1.44 -4.50
C SER A 351 -9.25 1.53 -5.27
N THR A 352 -9.47 2.67 -5.92
CA THR A 352 -10.69 2.98 -6.69
C THR A 352 -10.36 3.24 -8.15
N ILE A 353 -11.32 2.95 -9.02
CA ILE A 353 -11.23 3.19 -10.47
C ILE A 353 -12.52 3.82 -10.99
N GLY A 354 -12.36 4.64 -12.02
CA GLY A 354 -13.46 5.25 -12.74
C GLY A 354 -13.57 6.74 -12.44
N GLY A 355 -13.99 7.46 -13.47
CA GLY A 355 -14.25 8.89 -13.49
C GLY A 355 -14.90 9.16 -14.85
N ASN A 356 -15.50 10.33 -15.02
CA ASN A 356 -16.49 10.56 -16.08
C ASN A 356 -16.14 9.95 -17.45
N SER A 357 -15.16 10.54 -18.15
CA SER A 357 -14.60 9.99 -19.39
C SER A 357 -13.32 9.17 -19.14
N GLY A 358 -12.72 9.31 -17.96
CA GLY A 358 -11.55 8.57 -17.50
C GLY A 358 -11.92 7.31 -16.75
N VAL A 359 -12.63 6.39 -17.40
CA VAL A 359 -13.14 5.15 -16.75
C VAL A 359 -12.04 4.23 -16.21
N LEU A 360 -10.78 4.41 -16.63
CA LEU A 360 -9.63 3.66 -16.11
C LEU A 360 -8.74 4.49 -15.18
N THR A 361 -9.11 5.74 -14.92
CA THR A 361 -8.39 6.59 -13.96
C THR A 361 -8.54 5.97 -12.58
N GLN A 362 -7.41 5.81 -11.91
CA GLN A 362 -7.29 5.06 -10.66
C GLN A 362 -6.79 5.98 -9.56
N ARG A 363 -7.28 5.75 -8.35
CA ARG A 363 -6.76 6.37 -7.14
C ARG A 363 -6.50 5.31 -6.08
N ASP A 364 -5.24 5.24 -5.64
CA ASP A 364 -4.81 4.38 -4.55
C ASP A 364 -4.55 5.24 -3.31
N ASN A 365 -5.13 4.87 -2.18
CA ASN A 365 -4.79 5.40 -0.87
C ASN A 365 -4.15 4.28 -0.04
N PHE A 366 -2.90 4.49 0.36
CA PHE A 366 -2.18 3.66 1.33
C PHE A 366 -2.17 4.37 2.67
N LEU A 367 -2.88 3.81 3.63
CA LEU A 367 -3.12 4.45 4.93
C LEU A 367 -2.28 3.72 5.99
N TYR A 368 -1.35 4.45 6.61
CA TYR A 368 -0.46 3.96 7.67
C TYR A 368 -0.81 4.63 9.01
N GLU A 369 -0.13 4.25 10.08
CA GLU A 369 -0.40 4.76 11.43
C GLU A 369 -0.39 6.30 11.54
N GLN A 370 0.53 6.98 10.84
CA GLN A 370 0.71 8.44 10.92
C GLN A 370 0.75 9.13 9.54
N THR A 371 0.85 8.35 8.47
CA THR A 371 1.07 8.87 7.11
C THR A 371 0.09 8.24 6.13
N GLU A 372 -0.17 8.93 5.04
CA GLU A 372 -0.93 8.42 3.90
C GLU A 372 -0.17 8.67 2.61
N VAL A 373 -0.25 7.73 1.66
CA VAL A 373 0.21 7.94 0.30
C VAL A 373 -0.98 7.85 -0.63
N ILE A 374 -1.21 8.90 -1.43
CA ILE A 374 -2.28 8.94 -2.42
C ILE A 374 -1.65 8.96 -3.81
N ASN A 375 -1.93 7.96 -4.63
CA ASN A 375 -1.50 7.91 -6.03
C ASN A 375 -2.71 8.07 -6.93
N ASN A 376 -2.72 9.09 -7.78
CA ASN A 376 -3.71 9.24 -8.86
C ASN A 376 -3.04 8.87 -10.18
N ILE A 377 -3.48 7.78 -10.80
CA ILE A 377 -2.95 7.30 -12.07
C ILE A 377 -3.95 7.67 -13.16
N LEU A 378 -3.56 8.63 -13.99
CA LEU A 378 -4.44 9.18 -15.01
C LEU A 378 -4.54 8.22 -16.20
N ARG A 379 -5.76 7.86 -16.60
CA ARG A 379 -6.03 7.07 -17.81
C ARG A 379 -7.29 7.60 -18.48
N VAL A 380 -7.12 8.70 -19.21
CA VAL A 380 -8.18 9.44 -19.89
C VAL A 380 -7.68 10.03 -21.20
N HIS A 381 -8.59 10.28 -22.14
CA HIS A 381 -8.34 11.06 -23.35
C HIS A 381 -7.72 12.44 -23.02
N PRO A 382 -7.23 13.22 -23.99
CA PRO A 382 -6.66 14.53 -23.72
C PRO A 382 -7.58 15.40 -22.85
N THR A 383 -7.01 16.04 -21.83
CA THR A 383 -7.72 16.89 -20.86
C THR A 383 -6.90 18.14 -20.57
N ASP A 384 -7.55 19.22 -20.15
CA ASP A 384 -6.92 20.53 -20.03
C ASP A 384 -5.92 20.63 -18.86
N GLY A 385 -6.19 19.92 -17.77
CA GLY A 385 -5.31 19.82 -16.60
C GLY A 385 -5.99 19.07 -15.46
N LEU A 386 -5.20 18.69 -14.46
CA LEU A 386 -5.68 18.05 -13.24
C LEU A 386 -5.56 19.01 -12.06
N MET A 387 -6.45 18.85 -11.09
CA MET A 387 -6.25 19.44 -9.77
C MET A 387 -6.60 18.47 -8.65
N SER A 388 -5.90 18.62 -7.54
CA SER A 388 -6.06 17.83 -6.33
C SER A 388 -5.72 18.73 -5.14
N PHE A 389 -6.70 18.96 -4.28
CA PHE A 389 -6.59 19.92 -3.19
C PHE A 389 -7.47 19.53 -2.01
N VAL A 390 -7.24 20.18 -0.88
CA VAL A 390 -8.08 20.04 0.32
C VAL A 390 -8.67 21.40 0.59
N ASP A 391 -9.97 21.44 0.81
CA ASP A 391 -10.65 22.58 1.41
C ASP A 391 -10.75 22.34 2.91
N TYR A 392 -10.36 23.31 3.72
CA TYR A 392 -10.36 23.14 5.18
C TYR A 392 -11.71 23.52 5.77
N ASN A 393 -11.97 23.02 6.97
CA ASN A 393 -13.21 23.32 7.67
C ASN A 393 -13.05 24.63 8.47
N PRO A 394 -13.90 25.66 8.26
CA PRO A 394 -13.84 26.90 9.02
C PRO A 394 -14.05 26.72 10.52
N GLN A 395 -14.66 25.61 10.96
CA GLN A 395 -14.84 25.27 12.39
C GLN A 395 -13.53 24.98 13.12
N VAL A 396 -12.43 24.70 12.40
CA VAL A 396 -11.09 24.57 12.97
C VAL A 396 -10.58 25.91 13.51
N GLY A 397 -11.16 27.02 13.02
CA GLY A 397 -10.73 28.36 13.33
C GLY A 397 -9.50 28.76 12.53
N THR A 398 -8.63 29.57 13.16
CA THR A 398 -7.44 30.11 12.50
C THR A 398 -6.45 29.02 12.13
N MET A 399 -6.00 29.03 10.88
CA MET A 399 -4.94 28.14 10.38
C MET A 399 -3.79 28.95 9.78
N ILE A 400 -2.63 28.31 9.63
CA ILE A 400 -1.45 28.92 9.01
C ILE A 400 -0.98 28.04 7.87
N TYR A 401 -0.95 28.61 6.68
CA TYR A 401 -0.51 27.96 5.45
C TYR A 401 0.94 28.32 5.11
N ASN A 402 1.71 27.31 4.71
CA ASN A 402 3.04 27.47 4.15
C ASN A 402 3.23 26.52 2.96
N ASN A 403 4.02 26.95 1.98
CA ASN A 403 4.57 26.08 0.93
C ASN A 403 5.97 26.54 0.53
N ASN A 404 6.64 25.86 -0.40
CA ASN A 404 8.00 26.21 -0.82
C ASN A 404 8.14 27.62 -1.43
N ASN A 405 7.07 28.21 -1.97
CA ASN A 405 7.05 29.55 -2.54
C ASN A 405 6.52 30.62 -1.55
N ASN A 406 5.86 30.20 -0.48
CA ASN A 406 5.09 31.05 0.44
C ASN A 406 5.49 30.77 1.90
N MET A 407 6.62 31.36 2.29
CA MET A 407 7.13 31.36 3.68
C MET A 407 7.37 32.80 4.16
N PRO A 408 6.32 33.64 4.25
CA PRO A 408 6.49 35.01 4.73
C PRO A 408 6.99 35.01 6.17
N ALA A 409 7.77 36.03 6.56
CA ALA A 409 8.24 36.18 7.94
C ALA A 409 7.14 36.64 8.92
N THR A 410 5.91 36.87 8.43
CA THR A 410 4.78 37.35 9.22
C THR A 410 4.44 36.35 10.32
N GLN A 411 4.35 36.86 11.54
CA GLN A 411 4.06 36.06 12.72
C GLN A 411 2.62 36.23 13.20
N TYR A 412 2.00 35.12 13.60
CA TYR A 412 0.67 35.09 14.19
C TYR A 412 0.72 34.38 15.53
N ILE A 413 -0.09 34.84 16.48
CA ILE A 413 -0.25 34.16 17.76
C ILE A 413 -1.58 33.41 17.74
N ILE A 414 -1.54 32.08 17.79
CA ILE A 414 -2.73 31.23 17.89
C ILE A 414 -2.60 30.48 19.22
N ASN A 415 -3.58 30.61 20.10
CA ASN A 415 -3.59 29.98 21.43
C ASN A 415 -2.32 30.21 22.27
N GLY A 416 -1.64 31.36 22.09
CA GLY A 416 -0.44 31.72 22.85
C GLY A 416 0.89 31.29 22.20
N HIS A 417 0.85 30.57 21.07
CA HIS A 417 2.03 30.12 20.34
C HIS A 417 2.25 30.93 19.06
N VAL A 418 3.52 31.13 18.69
CA VAL A 418 3.91 31.94 17.52
C VAL A 418 4.07 31.07 16.29
N TYR A 419 3.43 31.46 15.21
CA TYR A 419 3.44 30.80 13.91
C TYR A 419 3.92 31.74 12.84
N THR A 420 4.41 31.20 11.73
CA THR A 420 4.92 32.00 10.62
C THR A 420 4.36 31.47 9.30
N GLY A 421 3.59 32.28 8.57
CA GLY A 421 2.97 31.84 7.32
C GLY A 421 1.87 32.76 6.83
N ILE A 422 1.01 32.23 5.96
CA ILE A 422 -0.19 32.92 5.46
C ILE A 422 -1.34 32.57 6.40
N LEU A 423 -2.10 33.58 6.81
CA LEU A 423 -3.25 33.40 7.68
C LEU A 423 -4.41 32.86 6.86
N VAL A 424 -5.02 31.75 7.30
CA VAL A 424 -6.30 31.30 6.76
C VAL A 424 -7.40 31.87 7.64
N ASP A 425 -8.14 32.85 7.11
CA ASP A 425 -9.20 33.58 7.82
C ASP A 425 -10.45 33.85 6.97
N GLY A 426 -10.57 33.20 5.81
CA GLY A 426 -11.70 33.34 4.90
C GLY A 426 -11.64 34.61 4.07
N LYS A 427 -10.47 35.26 3.98
CA LYS A 427 -10.24 36.44 3.13
C LYS A 427 -9.19 36.14 2.07
N PRO A 428 -9.34 36.70 0.85
CA PRO A 428 -8.37 36.47 -0.20
C PRO A 428 -6.95 36.89 0.18
N ASP A 429 -6.00 35.96 0.06
CA ASP A 429 -4.58 36.21 0.26
C ASP A 429 -3.81 36.41 -1.04
N ASN A 430 -2.71 37.15 -0.94
CA ASN A 430 -1.71 37.23 -2.01
C ASN A 430 -0.67 36.13 -1.84
N ILE A 431 -0.66 35.19 -2.78
CA ILE A 431 0.30 34.08 -2.83
C ILE A 431 1.23 34.20 -4.02
N THR A 432 2.47 33.74 -3.84
CA THR A 432 3.41 33.51 -4.95
C THR A 432 3.06 32.20 -5.63
N GLN A 433 2.70 32.27 -6.91
CA GLN A 433 2.46 31.12 -7.77
C GLN A 433 3.77 30.44 -8.16
N GLY A 434 3.76 29.11 -8.28
CA GLY A 434 4.92 28.34 -8.71
C GLY A 434 4.77 26.85 -8.45
N GLU A 435 5.78 26.09 -8.86
CA GLU A 435 5.88 24.65 -8.59
C GLU A 435 5.82 24.40 -7.09
N ILE A 436 5.08 23.36 -6.72
CA ILE A 436 4.75 23.02 -5.34
C ILE A 436 5.36 21.65 -5.06
N ASP A 437 6.35 21.65 -4.18
CA ASP A 437 6.96 20.43 -3.67
C ASP A 437 6.27 19.99 -2.39
N TRP A 438 6.03 20.93 -1.48
CA TRP A 438 5.43 20.67 -0.18
C TRP A 438 4.51 21.77 0.28
N GLU A 439 3.57 21.41 1.14
CA GLU A 439 2.70 22.32 1.87
C GLU A 439 2.63 21.88 3.32
N LEU A 440 2.51 22.86 4.22
CA LEU A 440 2.25 22.63 5.63
C LEU A 440 1.08 23.54 6.03
N VAL A 441 0.03 22.94 6.57
CA VAL A 441 -1.09 23.67 7.16
C VAL A 441 -1.13 23.34 8.64
N ASN A 442 -1.01 24.37 9.48
CA ASN A 442 -1.01 24.26 10.93
C ASN A 442 -2.32 24.78 11.51
N SER A 443 -2.84 24.09 12.53
CA SER A 443 -3.98 24.52 13.33
C SER A 443 -3.86 24.02 14.77
N ALA A 444 -4.79 24.44 15.62
CA ALA A 444 -4.94 23.91 16.98
C ALA A 444 -5.43 22.43 17.01
N SER A 445 -6.03 21.95 15.92
CA SER A 445 -6.53 20.57 15.79
C SER A 445 -5.49 19.60 15.24
N GLY A 446 -4.34 20.10 14.81
CA GLY A 446 -3.30 19.30 14.17
C GLY A 446 -2.69 20.01 12.97
N SER A 447 -1.65 19.40 12.43
CA SER A 447 -0.95 19.91 11.25
C SER A 447 -0.93 18.86 10.14
N ILE A 448 -1.12 19.32 8.90
CA ILE A 448 -1.08 18.49 7.70
C ILE A 448 0.14 18.91 6.88
N LEU A 449 1.11 18.01 6.76
CA LEU A 449 2.21 18.18 5.81
C LEU A 449 1.92 17.33 4.57
N ARG A 450 1.93 17.95 3.40
CA ARG A 450 1.81 17.26 2.11
C ARG A 450 3.07 17.45 1.30
N TYR A 451 3.52 16.39 0.66
CA TYR A 451 4.62 16.41 -0.29
C TYR A 451 4.14 15.82 -1.61
N ASN A 452 4.25 16.60 -2.69
CA ASN A 452 3.68 16.31 -4.00
C ASN A 452 4.77 15.80 -4.95
N ARG A 453 4.45 14.81 -5.76
CA ARG A 453 5.29 14.32 -6.86
C ARG A 453 4.45 14.10 -8.11
N ILE A 454 5.07 14.35 -9.25
CA ILE A 454 4.51 14.02 -10.56
C ILE A 454 5.40 12.95 -11.18
N TYR A 455 4.80 11.79 -11.47
CA TYR A 455 5.43 10.74 -12.24
C TYR A 455 5.09 10.92 -13.72
N ASN A 456 6.10 11.32 -14.50
CA ASN A 456 6.00 11.68 -15.90
C ASN A 456 7.20 11.10 -16.67
N PRO A 457 7.26 9.78 -16.88
CA PRO A 457 8.37 9.11 -17.55
C PRO A 457 8.52 9.54 -19.02
N ASP A 458 7.42 9.99 -19.64
CA ASP A 458 7.40 10.49 -21.01
C ASP A 458 7.91 11.94 -21.14
N ARG A 459 8.34 12.56 -20.04
CA ARG A 459 8.98 13.89 -19.98
C ARG A 459 8.17 14.99 -20.67
N LEU A 460 6.86 14.96 -20.48
CA LEU A 460 5.98 16.06 -20.84
C LEU A 460 6.44 17.35 -20.15
N ASN A 461 6.21 18.50 -20.80
CA ASN A 461 6.48 19.81 -20.22
C ASN A 461 5.35 20.20 -19.24
N LEU A 462 5.25 19.43 -18.16
CA LEU A 462 4.25 19.63 -17.13
C LEU A 462 4.65 20.80 -16.24
N PHE A 463 3.63 21.58 -15.91
CA PHE A 463 3.73 22.68 -14.99
C PHE A 463 2.79 22.40 -13.83
N GLY A 464 3.38 21.96 -12.71
CA GLY A 464 2.71 21.91 -11.42
C GLY A 464 2.63 23.31 -10.84
N THR A 465 1.47 23.76 -10.38
CA THR A 465 1.34 25.02 -9.64
C THR A 465 0.60 24.86 -8.35
N THR A 466 0.94 25.72 -7.39
CA THR A 466 0.11 25.94 -6.20
C THR A 466 -1.32 26.27 -6.60
N TYR A 467 -2.28 25.56 -6.03
CA TYR A 467 -3.63 26.07 -5.85
C TYR A 467 -3.75 26.54 -4.41
N TYR A 468 -4.19 27.78 -4.20
CA TYR A 468 -4.60 28.25 -2.90
C TYR A 468 -5.73 29.27 -3.07
N TYR A 469 -6.77 29.14 -2.26
CA TYR A 469 -7.93 30.01 -2.29
C TYR A 469 -8.54 30.11 -0.88
N ASP A 470 -8.72 31.33 -0.37
CA ASP A 470 -9.30 31.59 0.94
C ASP A 470 -10.35 32.70 0.81
N ASN A 471 -11.63 32.35 0.90
CA ASN A 471 -12.73 33.29 0.69
C ASN A 471 -14.08 32.73 1.22
N LEU A 472 -14.70 33.44 2.17
CA LEU A 472 -16.06 33.17 2.66
C LEU A 472 -17.15 33.34 1.59
N THR A 473 -16.86 34.10 0.54
CA THR A 473 -17.75 34.34 -0.59
C THR A 473 -17.01 34.04 -1.90
N PRO A 474 -16.80 32.77 -2.24
CA PRO A 474 -16.11 32.37 -3.46
C PRO A 474 -16.69 33.05 -4.71
N GLU A 475 -15.81 33.50 -5.60
CA GLU A 475 -16.21 34.11 -6.86
C GLU A 475 -16.83 33.06 -7.79
N ALA A 476 -17.64 33.51 -8.76
CA ALA A 476 -18.22 32.60 -9.76
C ALA A 476 -17.15 31.86 -10.59
N SER A 477 -15.92 32.40 -10.67
CA SER A 477 -14.75 31.79 -11.31
C SER A 477 -14.19 30.58 -10.54
N GLU A 478 -14.41 30.53 -9.23
CA GLU A 478 -13.96 29.51 -8.29
C GLU A 478 -15.16 28.90 -7.55
N PRO A 479 -16.10 28.27 -8.26
CA PRO A 479 -17.27 27.73 -7.59
C PRO A 479 -16.86 26.56 -6.70
N GLN A 480 -17.27 26.64 -5.44
CA GLN A 480 -17.19 25.53 -4.51
C GLN A 480 -18.21 24.46 -4.90
N CYS A 481 -17.74 23.47 -5.65
CA CYS A 481 -18.61 22.46 -6.25
C CYS A 481 -19.24 21.50 -5.24
N THR A 482 -18.64 21.43 -4.06
CA THR A 482 -18.91 20.51 -2.95
C THR A 482 -18.58 21.21 -1.64
N GLY A 483 -19.07 20.65 -0.52
CA GLY A 483 -18.90 21.25 0.80
C GLY A 483 -19.90 22.37 1.13
N ASP A 484 -19.47 23.31 1.96
CA ASP A 484 -20.28 24.37 2.57
C ASP A 484 -20.43 25.67 1.75
N ASN A 485 -19.95 25.68 0.50
CA ASN A 485 -19.85 26.85 -0.39
C ASN A 485 -18.89 27.96 0.10
N ILE A 486 -18.09 27.70 1.12
CA ILE A 486 -16.99 28.53 1.55
C ILE A 486 -15.71 27.88 1.02
N SER A 487 -14.67 28.70 0.81
CA SER A 487 -13.32 28.17 0.68
C SER A 487 -12.51 28.66 1.86
N TRP A 488 -12.02 27.73 2.68
CA TRP A 488 -11.21 28.07 3.85
C TRP A 488 -9.81 27.55 3.61
N GLY A 489 -8.93 28.42 3.10
CA GLY A 489 -7.55 28.07 2.76
C GLY A 489 -7.40 26.86 1.83
N ALA A 490 -8.36 26.65 0.93
CA ALA A 490 -8.35 25.50 0.01
C ALA A 490 -7.04 25.45 -0.75
N SER A 491 -6.27 24.38 -0.59
CA SER A 491 -4.89 24.33 -1.04
C SER A 491 -4.49 22.98 -1.61
N GLY A 492 -3.60 22.99 -2.59
CA GLY A 492 -3.07 21.79 -3.23
C GLY A 492 -2.32 22.08 -4.52
N SER A 493 -2.41 21.14 -5.46
CA SER A 493 -1.67 21.18 -6.73
C SER A 493 -2.60 21.20 -7.94
N ILE A 494 -2.22 21.99 -8.94
CA ILE A 494 -2.75 21.94 -10.31
C ILE A 494 -1.62 21.44 -11.21
N VAL A 495 -1.93 20.54 -12.13
CA VAL A 495 -0.99 20.05 -13.16
C VAL A 495 -1.55 20.38 -14.54
N ARG A 496 -0.79 21.14 -15.32
CA ARG A 496 -1.11 21.48 -16.72
C ARG A 496 0.07 21.15 -17.64
N ASN A 497 -0.18 21.09 -18.95
CA ASN A 497 0.85 20.93 -19.96
C ASN A 497 1.12 22.26 -20.67
N ARG A 498 2.37 22.49 -21.10
CA ARG A 498 2.77 23.68 -21.85
C ARG A 498 3.51 23.34 -23.14
N ASP A 499 3.29 24.12 -24.19
CA ASP A 499 4.12 24.06 -25.38
C ASP A 499 5.50 24.73 -25.16
N ALA A 500 6.35 24.70 -26.18
CA ALA A 500 7.68 25.31 -26.14
C ALA A 500 7.67 26.84 -25.98
N ALA A 501 6.54 27.50 -26.26
CA ALA A 501 6.33 28.93 -26.05
C ALA A 501 5.75 29.26 -24.66
N GLY A 502 5.52 28.24 -23.81
CA GLY A 502 4.96 28.40 -22.48
C GLY A 502 3.44 28.55 -22.44
N LYS A 503 2.74 28.38 -23.58
CA LYS A 503 1.28 28.43 -23.64
C LYS A 503 0.69 27.13 -23.11
N PHE A 504 -0.36 27.23 -22.30
CA PHE A 504 -1.10 26.05 -21.85
C PHE A 504 -1.76 25.34 -23.03
N ILE A 505 -1.56 24.03 -23.09
CA ILE A 505 -2.14 23.12 -24.08
C ILE A 505 -2.75 21.92 -23.34
N PRO A 506 -3.69 21.18 -23.95
CA PRO A 506 -4.19 19.95 -23.36
C PRO A 506 -3.05 19.00 -23.00
N MET A 507 -3.21 18.31 -21.87
CA MET A 507 -2.43 17.12 -21.59
C MET A 507 -2.69 16.09 -22.68
N PRO A 508 -1.65 15.35 -23.12
CA PRO A 508 -1.81 14.27 -24.09
C PRO A 508 -2.73 13.16 -23.58
N ASN A 509 -3.10 12.27 -24.48
CA ASN A 509 -3.89 11.10 -24.14
C ASN A 509 -3.11 10.20 -23.15
N THR A 510 -3.72 9.86 -22.02
CA THR A 510 -3.19 8.91 -21.03
C THR A 510 -3.99 7.62 -20.97
N ASP A 511 -5.05 7.52 -21.76
CA ASP A 511 -5.88 6.34 -21.86
C ASP A 511 -5.14 5.23 -22.59
N THR A 512 -4.68 4.28 -21.79
CA THR A 512 -3.83 3.16 -22.19
C THR A 512 -4.49 2.19 -23.16
N ARG A 513 -5.79 2.34 -23.45
CA ARG A 513 -6.48 1.62 -24.52
C ARG A 513 -6.02 2.07 -25.92
N TYR A 514 -5.44 3.26 -26.04
CA TYR A 514 -5.04 3.85 -27.32
C TYR A 514 -3.51 3.81 -27.50
N SER A 515 -3.06 3.54 -28.72
CA SER A 515 -1.64 3.60 -29.08
C SER A 515 -1.09 5.01 -28.89
N GLY A 516 0.11 5.13 -28.32
CA GLY A 516 0.75 6.42 -28.07
C GLY A 516 0.23 7.14 -26.83
N ALA A 517 -0.58 6.47 -26.00
CA ALA A 517 -0.91 6.99 -24.67
C ALA A 517 0.36 7.11 -23.83
N VAL A 518 0.47 8.23 -23.12
CA VAL A 518 1.57 8.50 -22.20
C VAL A 518 1.18 8.11 -20.77
N THR A 519 2.18 7.88 -19.93
CA THR A 519 1.99 7.60 -18.52
C THR A 519 2.06 8.89 -17.71
N LEU A 520 1.02 9.15 -16.95
CA LEU A 520 0.98 10.26 -16.01
C LEU A 520 0.35 9.81 -14.69
N ALA A 521 1.05 10.08 -13.59
CA ALA A 521 0.48 9.93 -12.25
C ALA A 521 0.92 11.06 -11.34
N THR A 522 0.09 11.40 -10.36
CA THR A 522 0.48 12.24 -9.22
C THR A 522 0.54 11.38 -7.97
N SER A 523 1.50 11.68 -7.10
CA SER A 523 1.64 11.03 -5.81
C SER A 523 1.70 12.10 -4.73
N GLN A 524 0.96 11.91 -3.65
CA GLN A 524 1.00 12.75 -2.47
C GLN A 524 1.37 11.91 -1.27
N PHE A 525 2.46 12.27 -0.60
CA PHE A 525 2.75 11.79 0.74
C PHE A 525 2.18 12.80 1.74
N ILE A 526 1.37 12.33 2.67
CA ILE A 526 0.70 13.14 3.68
C ILE A 526 1.15 12.66 5.05
N ALA A 527 1.62 13.56 5.90
CA ALA A 527 1.88 13.27 7.30
C ALA A 527 0.89 14.03 8.18
N TYR A 528 0.26 13.31 9.10
CA TYR A 528 -0.64 13.86 10.11
C TYR A 528 0.16 14.10 11.37
N LEU A 529 0.32 15.37 11.72
CA LEU A 529 1.27 15.82 12.73
C LEU A 529 0.53 16.47 13.90
N GLN A 530 1.19 16.48 15.05
CA GLN A 530 0.72 17.21 16.22
C GLN A 530 0.37 18.67 15.88
N PRO A 531 -0.53 19.31 16.65
CA PRO A 531 -0.77 20.73 16.52
C PRO A 531 0.53 21.53 16.56
N GLU A 532 0.52 22.65 15.83
CA GLU A 532 1.61 23.64 15.86
C GLU A 532 2.98 23.10 15.47
N THR A 533 3.01 22.14 14.54
CA THR A 533 4.28 21.58 14.06
C THR A 533 5.17 22.69 13.49
N PRO A 534 6.42 22.84 13.98
CA PRO A 534 7.33 23.86 13.49
C PRO A 534 7.65 23.68 12.02
N LEU A 535 7.74 24.81 11.31
CA LEU A 535 8.16 24.81 9.91
C LEU A 535 9.54 24.15 9.72
N SER A 536 10.42 24.15 10.73
CA SER A 536 11.72 23.48 10.67
C SER A 536 11.65 21.96 10.55
N GLU A 537 10.58 21.32 11.02
CA GLU A 537 10.43 19.85 10.93
C GLU A 537 10.11 19.38 9.49
N ARG A 538 9.65 20.29 8.62
CA ARG A 538 9.28 19.95 7.23
C ARG A 538 10.40 19.22 6.48
N THR A 539 11.64 19.65 6.67
CA THR A 539 12.80 19.10 5.97
C THR A 539 13.01 17.63 6.33
N ALA A 540 12.84 17.27 7.60
CA ALA A 540 12.95 15.90 8.05
C ALA A 540 11.85 15.01 7.46
N TRP A 541 10.62 15.52 7.35
CA TRP A 541 9.51 14.80 6.72
C TRP A 541 9.70 14.63 5.21
N MET A 542 10.12 15.67 4.50
CA MET A 542 10.43 15.56 3.07
C MET A 542 11.58 14.58 2.78
N ASN A 543 12.57 14.55 3.68
CA ASN A 543 13.73 13.67 3.55
C ASN A 543 13.37 12.18 3.62
N ILE A 544 12.33 11.78 4.36
CA ILE A 544 11.82 10.39 4.32
C ILE A 544 11.43 9.99 2.90
N VAL A 545 10.78 10.89 2.16
CA VAL A 545 10.27 10.61 0.82
C VAL A 545 11.39 10.71 -0.22
N ASN A 546 12.30 11.67 -0.08
CA ASN A 546 13.40 11.94 -1.01
C ASN A 546 14.57 10.97 -0.88
N ASN A 547 14.86 10.51 0.33
CA ASN A 547 15.97 9.62 0.61
C ASN A 547 15.40 8.36 1.28
N LEU A 548 14.89 7.45 0.46
CA LEU A 548 14.30 6.20 0.92
C LEU A 548 15.34 5.36 1.68
N VAL A 549 14.87 4.65 2.70
CA VAL A 549 15.67 3.66 3.43
C VAL A 549 16.16 2.60 2.45
N ALA A 550 17.48 2.43 2.37
CA ALA A 550 18.08 1.41 1.53
C ALA A 550 17.93 0.06 2.22
N VAL A 551 17.37 -0.92 1.51
CA VAL A 551 17.21 -2.28 2.01
C VAL A 551 18.16 -3.20 1.27
N THR A 552 18.81 -4.09 1.99
CA THR A 552 19.59 -5.19 1.42
C THR A 552 19.16 -6.50 2.04
N ALA A 553 18.96 -7.52 1.21
CA ALA A 553 18.57 -8.84 1.68
C ALA A 553 19.71 -9.83 1.55
N THR A 554 19.83 -10.68 2.55
CA THR A 554 20.75 -11.82 2.55
C THR A 554 20.01 -13.03 3.11
N ALA A 555 20.34 -14.23 2.63
CA ALA A 555 19.83 -15.43 3.26
C ALA A 555 20.28 -15.45 4.72
N TRP A 556 19.37 -15.76 5.64
CA TRP A 556 19.74 -15.96 7.03
C TRP A 556 20.65 -17.19 7.14
N GLN A 557 21.55 -17.17 8.12
CA GLN A 557 22.61 -18.17 8.20
C GLN A 557 22.02 -19.59 8.35
N ASN A 558 22.69 -20.58 7.74
CA ASN A 558 22.24 -21.97 7.59
C ASN A 558 20.97 -22.18 6.73
N THR A 559 20.30 -21.14 6.22
CA THR A 559 19.16 -21.31 5.29
C THR A 559 19.62 -21.98 4.00
N ALA A 560 20.68 -21.49 3.35
CA ALA A 560 21.21 -22.10 2.13
C ALA A 560 21.69 -23.55 2.35
N ASP A 561 22.37 -23.81 3.47
CA ASP A 561 22.86 -25.15 3.82
C ASP A 561 21.72 -26.09 4.21
N CYS A 562 20.66 -25.60 4.88
CA CYS A 562 19.50 -26.43 5.20
C CYS A 562 18.61 -26.66 3.98
N GLU A 563 18.39 -25.68 3.11
CA GLU A 563 17.69 -25.92 1.83
C GLU A 563 18.47 -26.90 0.95
N ALA A 564 19.80 -26.82 0.94
CA ALA A 564 20.65 -27.82 0.31
C ALA A 564 20.60 -29.19 1.01
N LYS A 565 20.45 -29.26 2.33
CA LYS A 565 20.27 -30.52 3.10
C LYS A 565 18.84 -31.06 3.10
N ARG A 566 17.85 -30.22 2.77
CA ARG A 566 16.49 -30.61 2.37
C ARG A 566 16.48 -31.37 1.04
N GLN A 567 17.66 -31.68 0.47
CA GLN A 567 17.87 -32.81 -0.42
C GLN A 567 17.28 -34.09 0.17
N VAL A 568 15.99 -34.24 -0.09
CA VAL A 568 15.11 -35.38 0.00
C VAL A 568 15.71 -36.58 0.72
N GLU A 569 15.42 -36.72 2.01
CA GLU A 569 15.51 -38.03 2.65
C GLU A 569 14.27 -38.83 2.29
N ALA A 570 14.45 -39.83 1.42
CA ALA A 570 13.45 -40.82 1.12
C ALA A 570 13.89 -42.20 1.64
N ASN A 571 13.13 -42.72 2.60
CA ASN A 571 13.33 -44.00 3.25
C ASN A 571 12.20 -44.96 2.88
N ILE A 572 12.56 -46.21 2.60
CA ILE A 572 11.64 -47.28 2.22
C ILE A 572 11.90 -48.44 3.18
N TYR A 573 10.92 -48.82 4.00
CA TYR A 573 11.07 -49.89 4.97
C TYR A 573 9.76 -50.65 5.24
N PRO A 574 9.81 -51.96 5.54
CA PRO A 574 11.00 -52.80 5.52
C PRO A 574 11.52 -52.99 4.08
N ASN A 575 12.83 -53.23 3.95
CA ASN A 575 13.47 -53.56 2.68
C ASN A 575 14.62 -54.54 2.97
N PRO A 576 14.48 -55.86 2.72
CA PRO A 576 13.40 -56.49 1.93
C PRO A 576 11.98 -56.35 2.53
N SER A 577 10.97 -56.33 1.66
CA SER A 577 9.53 -56.22 1.98
C SER A 577 8.78 -57.46 1.50
N ASP A 578 7.67 -57.79 2.13
CA ASP A 578 6.68 -58.80 1.70
C ASP A 578 5.66 -58.24 0.68
N GLY A 579 5.93 -57.06 0.12
CA GLY A 579 4.99 -56.31 -0.71
C GLY A 579 4.22 -55.23 0.05
N LYS A 580 4.25 -55.22 1.40
CA LYS A 580 3.80 -54.09 2.21
C LYS A 580 5.00 -53.31 2.73
N LEU A 581 5.03 -52.02 2.47
CA LEU A 581 6.12 -51.15 2.90
C LEU A 581 5.62 -49.76 3.29
N THR A 582 6.42 -49.05 4.07
CA THR A 582 6.25 -47.64 4.38
C THR A 582 7.23 -46.83 3.55
N LEU A 583 6.71 -45.82 2.89
CA LEU A 583 7.49 -44.80 2.23
C LEU A 583 7.48 -43.54 3.10
N LYS A 584 8.64 -43.20 3.66
CA LYS A 584 8.86 -41.92 4.33
C LYS A 584 9.61 -40.97 3.41
N VAL A 585 9.00 -39.84 3.12
CA VAL A 585 9.62 -38.75 2.37
C VAL A 585 9.55 -37.50 3.22
N GLY A 586 10.73 -37.04 3.69
CA GLY A 586 10.86 -35.75 4.36
C GLY A 586 10.92 -34.59 3.37
N GLY A 587 10.93 -33.36 3.86
CA GLY A 587 11.10 -32.15 3.06
C GLY A 587 9.97 -31.14 3.23
N ASP A 588 9.72 -30.34 2.19
CA ASP A 588 8.74 -29.25 2.21
C ASP A 588 7.30 -29.80 2.17
N PRO A 589 6.36 -29.35 3.03
CA PRO A 589 4.96 -29.81 3.05
C PRO A 589 4.17 -29.48 1.78
N TYR A 590 4.73 -28.73 0.83
CA TYR A 590 4.09 -28.35 -0.43
C TYR A 590 4.77 -28.95 -1.66
N GLN A 591 5.85 -29.71 -1.50
CA GLN A 591 6.54 -30.30 -2.64
C GLN A 591 5.69 -31.38 -3.32
N LYS A 592 5.64 -31.37 -4.65
CA LYS A 592 5.02 -32.48 -5.40
C LYS A 592 5.98 -33.66 -5.43
N VAL A 593 5.53 -34.79 -4.94
CA VAL A 593 6.29 -36.04 -4.89
C VAL A 593 5.67 -37.05 -5.85
N LYS A 594 6.40 -37.39 -6.90
CA LYS A 594 6.05 -38.45 -7.86
C LYS A 594 6.79 -39.71 -7.49
N ILE A 595 6.06 -40.79 -7.30
CA ILE A 595 6.58 -42.11 -6.94
C ILE A 595 6.33 -43.03 -8.13
N ALA A 596 7.37 -43.69 -8.62
CA ALA A 596 7.26 -44.71 -9.65
C ALA A 596 8.11 -45.93 -9.28
N ILE A 597 7.56 -47.13 -9.42
CA ILE A 597 8.28 -48.38 -9.18
C ILE A 597 8.38 -49.14 -10.49
N TYR A 598 9.59 -49.57 -10.83
CA TYR A 598 9.91 -50.30 -12.05
C TYR A 598 10.46 -51.69 -11.70
N ASP A 599 10.11 -52.70 -12.50
CA ASP A 599 10.77 -54.00 -12.45
C ASP A 599 12.16 -53.96 -13.13
N ILE A 600 12.93 -55.05 -13.04
CA ILE A 600 14.28 -55.14 -13.63
C ILE A 600 14.32 -55.00 -15.16
N LEU A 601 13.17 -55.15 -15.84
CA LEU A 601 13.06 -54.94 -17.30
C LEU A 601 12.69 -53.49 -17.64
N GLY A 602 12.58 -52.62 -16.63
CA GLY A 602 12.24 -51.20 -16.80
C GLY A 602 10.75 -50.94 -16.97
N ARG A 603 9.88 -51.95 -16.78
CA ARG A 603 8.42 -51.75 -16.86
C ARG A 603 7.91 -51.17 -15.56
N GLN A 604 7.11 -50.11 -15.65
CA GLN A 604 6.51 -49.44 -14.50
C GLN A 604 5.37 -50.30 -13.93
N VAL A 605 5.49 -50.72 -12.67
CA VAL A 605 4.51 -51.56 -11.96
C VAL A 605 3.66 -50.79 -10.95
N TYR A 606 4.10 -49.59 -10.56
CA TYR A 606 3.35 -48.70 -9.67
C TYR A 606 3.65 -47.23 -10.00
N LYS A 607 2.64 -46.36 -9.86
CA LYS A 607 2.77 -44.91 -9.95
C LYS A 607 1.82 -44.23 -8.98
N ALA A 608 2.31 -43.21 -8.29
CA ALA A 608 1.51 -42.32 -7.46
C ALA A 608 2.08 -40.90 -7.49
N GLU A 609 1.22 -39.92 -7.23
CA GLU A 609 1.61 -38.55 -6.95
C GLU A 609 1.05 -38.13 -5.59
N ARG A 610 1.83 -37.36 -4.84
CA ARG A 610 1.53 -36.86 -3.50
C ARG A 610 2.01 -35.41 -3.38
N THR A 611 1.57 -34.74 -2.33
CA THR A 611 2.04 -33.40 -1.98
C THR A 611 2.49 -33.40 -0.53
N GLY A 612 3.68 -32.86 -0.27
CA GLY A 612 4.22 -32.64 1.07
C GLY A 612 5.10 -33.75 1.63
N THR A 613 5.16 -33.80 2.95
CA THR A 613 5.82 -34.88 3.69
C THR A 613 4.97 -36.15 3.62
N ILE A 614 5.58 -37.29 3.33
CA ILE A 614 4.89 -38.57 3.18
C ILE A 614 5.30 -39.52 4.31
N ASP A 615 4.31 -40.15 4.94
CA ASP A 615 4.47 -41.34 5.79
C ASP A 615 3.36 -42.34 5.44
N ASP A 616 3.44 -42.87 4.22
CA ASP A 616 2.38 -43.68 3.61
C ASP A 616 2.74 -45.16 3.64
N SER A 617 1.76 -46.01 3.99
CA SER A 617 1.84 -47.44 3.74
C SER A 617 1.45 -47.75 2.28
N LEU A 618 2.37 -48.35 1.54
CA LEU A 618 2.16 -48.86 0.20
C LEU A 618 1.95 -50.37 0.24
N ASP A 619 0.90 -50.84 -0.42
CA ASP A 619 0.61 -52.26 -0.60
C ASP A 619 0.69 -52.64 -2.08
N LEU A 620 1.74 -53.38 -2.40
CA LEU A 620 2.07 -53.88 -3.73
C LEU A 620 1.67 -55.36 -3.90
N ARG A 621 1.12 -56.00 -2.86
CA ARG A 621 0.71 -57.41 -2.94
C ARG A 621 -0.32 -57.61 -4.04
N GLY A 622 -0.16 -58.68 -4.81
CA GLY A 622 -0.97 -58.95 -6.00
C GLY A 622 -0.68 -58.08 -7.24
N LYS A 623 0.21 -57.08 -7.12
CA LYS A 623 0.62 -56.21 -8.24
C LYS A 623 2.06 -56.47 -8.71
N VAL A 624 2.87 -57.06 -7.84
CA VAL A 624 4.28 -57.39 -8.09
C VAL A 624 4.56 -58.83 -7.66
N ILE A 625 5.64 -59.42 -8.20
CA ILE A 625 6.14 -60.74 -7.81
C ILE A 625 7.43 -60.62 -7.00
N THR A 626 7.86 -61.69 -6.32
CA THR A 626 9.17 -61.76 -5.66
C THR A 626 10.28 -61.39 -6.64
N GLY A 627 11.13 -60.44 -6.25
CA GLY A 627 12.16 -59.93 -7.15
C GLY A 627 12.71 -58.58 -6.74
N LEU A 628 13.52 -58.02 -7.65
CA LEU A 628 14.18 -56.74 -7.48
C LEU A 628 13.42 -55.63 -8.23
N TYR A 629 13.26 -54.48 -7.59
CA TYR A 629 12.59 -53.31 -8.13
C TYR A 629 13.41 -52.03 -7.94
N ILE A 630 13.18 -51.08 -8.83
CA ILE A 630 13.76 -49.73 -8.78
C ILE A 630 12.64 -48.76 -8.43
N VAL A 631 12.78 -48.08 -7.30
CA VAL A 631 11.86 -47.03 -6.86
C VAL A 631 12.47 -45.69 -7.22
N THR A 632 11.77 -44.94 -8.08
CA THR A 632 12.07 -43.55 -8.40
C THR A 632 11.15 -42.64 -7.59
N ILE A 633 11.73 -41.67 -6.91
CA ILE A 633 11.01 -40.63 -6.17
C ILE A 633 11.48 -39.30 -6.73
N THR A 634 10.60 -38.60 -7.44
CA THR A 634 10.88 -37.27 -7.98
C THR A 634 10.19 -36.24 -7.12
N ILE A 635 10.95 -35.31 -6.58
CA ILE A 635 10.45 -34.19 -5.78
C ILE A 635 10.84 -32.91 -6.50
N ASN A 636 9.83 -32.18 -6.99
CA ASN A 636 10.05 -31.08 -7.94
C ASN A 636 10.93 -31.58 -9.11
N ASP A 637 12.15 -31.03 -9.28
CA ASP A 637 13.09 -31.43 -10.33
C ASP A 637 14.18 -32.42 -9.85
N TYR A 638 14.19 -32.78 -8.56
CA TYR A 638 15.16 -33.71 -8.00
C TYR A 638 14.66 -35.14 -8.09
N LYS A 639 15.45 -36.02 -8.71
CA LYS A 639 15.14 -37.44 -8.87
C LYS A 639 16.02 -38.31 -7.96
N LEU A 640 15.40 -39.00 -7.01
CA LEU A 640 16.03 -40.05 -6.24
C LEU A 640 15.71 -41.42 -6.81
N THR A 641 16.66 -42.33 -6.69
CA THR A 641 16.47 -43.75 -7.03
C THR A 641 16.89 -44.62 -5.85
N ARG A 642 16.07 -45.62 -5.53
CA ARG A 642 16.29 -46.59 -4.46
C ARG A 642 16.04 -48.00 -4.96
N LYS A 643 16.77 -48.96 -4.40
CA LYS A 643 16.59 -50.39 -4.62
C LYS A 643 15.51 -50.92 -3.68
N LEU A 644 14.55 -51.68 -4.17
CA LEU A 644 13.54 -52.37 -3.35
C LEU A 644 13.59 -53.87 -3.64
N VAL A 645 13.68 -54.68 -2.60
CA VAL A 645 13.64 -56.14 -2.68
C VAL A 645 12.30 -56.62 -2.15
N ILE A 646 11.55 -57.38 -2.96
CA ILE A 646 10.33 -58.07 -2.53
C ILE A 646 10.66 -59.54 -2.28
N SER A 647 10.55 -59.99 -1.03
CA SER A 647 10.64 -61.40 -0.63
C SER A 647 9.24 -62.04 -0.57
N GLN A 648 9.16 -63.37 -0.66
CA GLN A 648 7.90 -64.15 -0.74
C GLN A 648 6.85 -63.71 0.31
N PHE A 649 5.58 -63.68 -0.13
CA PHE A 649 4.38 -63.27 0.63
C PHE A 649 4.11 -64.13 1.85
#